data_AF-A0A0A9X2K8-F1
#
_entry.id   AF-A0A0A9X2K8-F1
#
_cell.length_a   1.000
_cell.length_b   1.000
_cell.length_c   1.000
_cell.angle_alpha   90.00
_cell.angle_beta   90.00
_cell.angle_gamma   90.00
#
_symmetry.space_group_name_H-M   'P 1'
#
loop_
_entity.id
_entity.type
_entity.pdbx_description
1 polymer ?
#
loop_
_entity_poly.entity_id
_entity_poly.type
_entity_poly.pdbx_seq_one_letter_code
_entity_poly.pdbx_strand_id
1 'polypeptide(L)'
;MNIMRKLRGSASGVASGGATDDSNANTQHAALGLMHLKKLFSEYTHSSQNLSEKEKDDKLYNMLPLFCKVFGNCPSSDMMDKFRDLVQFCQCVSKLMVSEIRKRASNQSTEAASCAIAKFLEIESNEESSNGWMLLSTLNLLAAAGDPPLVQVMTNVSLPSTLVKCLYLFFDLPEMVNADATIPGSEFTLRERRILLQKIFVQVLVRLCSHVEPAEELARKNDLTLLFSAITNWCPAYNVHWRKSAAEVLMTLSRHGLSSPVVAYIHTKGCVALCLDNMQRSQDLSPIEIVEMFVAVFCFLKDSSEVSQTLLEDFRTCQGYTFLNDFLLKLDNDKSAEAGEAMRNLVLMITSLAMCGQTELKPSQASHGTLFQMLGFTMPQPSGRGASVRNIQAFLVLQSLFLKSNSAGLCSTILDAISSVYHADNANYFILESQHTLPQFAEKIHNKPPEIQEKFFKLLEFIVFQLNFVPCKELISLSILLKSQHSIPCSIICMQTLSNILKHNTIFKDVYREVGILEVFVTCLQHFSTLVKESPKSEESQEVSIDTDHEKLGLLIIEALITLLNGNSNNATIFRESGGAKCALSLVVHADCRHQALGIFRELMLNGGGDEDMGTLLAMMHSASADALVLKGHILKCVLQCLRESHRTRNVFRKVGGFVYLLSVIVSMEGCLKNEQSPPWNKFTAQQILTLLHTVFNTITVAMRFEPANAKFFHQEICLTSLCDTLRLLGCFSDRTSLEEMNENFSSPVDDTVFHTLFTGNAIEPNLPESYPKQLSYACLVLRLLYDVAVDAYDKPNPPHMLFKSPSHKHIEGQKSLESPNSNRRITSLNLTPPAPDPIVVHSGVVISIFHLLPSIYHPEIS
;
A
#
# COMPACT_ATOMS: atom_id res chain seq x y z
N MET A 1 -16.98 45.15 -24.76
CA MET A 1 -17.91 44.06 -24.35
C MET A 1 -18.68 43.41 -25.52
N ASN A 2 -19.14 44.16 -26.53
CA ASN A 2 -19.85 43.59 -27.70
C ASN A 2 -18.96 42.77 -28.65
N ILE A 3 -17.68 43.09 -28.79
CA ILE A 3 -16.72 42.35 -29.65
C ILE A 3 -16.44 40.93 -29.11
N MET A 4 -16.25 40.80 -27.79
CA MET A 4 -16.10 39.49 -27.13
C MET A 4 -17.35 38.61 -27.27
N ARG A 5 -18.54 39.23 -27.37
CA ARG A 5 -19.83 38.54 -27.54
C ARG A 5 -20.07 38.09 -28.98
N LYS A 6 -19.53 38.80 -29.98
CA LYS A 6 -19.51 38.39 -31.40
C LYS A 6 -18.46 37.31 -31.72
N LEU A 7 -17.33 37.29 -31.00
CA LEU A 7 -16.26 36.30 -31.20
C LEU A 7 -16.56 34.92 -30.56
N ARG A 8 -17.37 34.87 -29.50
CA ARG A 8 -17.96 33.63 -28.96
C ARG A 8 -19.20 33.29 -29.78
N GLY A 9 -19.08 32.41 -30.76
CA GLY A 9 -20.23 31.86 -31.48
C GLY A 9 -21.28 31.33 -30.49
N SER A 10 -22.53 31.69 -30.75
CA SER A 10 -23.71 31.35 -29.94
C SER A 10 -23.83 29.85 -29.71
N ALA A 11 -23.41 29.40 -28.52
CA ALA A 11 -23.65 28.06 -27.99
C ALA A 11 -24.10 28.16 -26.54
N SER A 12 -25.21 28.86 -26.28
CA SER A 12 -26.00 28.68 -25.07
C SER A 12 -27.40 29.28 -25.27
N GLY A 13 -28.37 28.39 -25.46
CA GLY A 13 -29.78 28.76 -25.44
C GLY A 13 -30.20 29.12 -24.02
N VAL A 14 -30.44 30.41 -23.79
CA VAL A 14 -31.29 30.86 -22.68
C VAL A 14 -32.23 31.91 -23.25
N ALA A 15 -33.51 31.57 -23.30
CA ALA A 15 -34.58 32.45 -23.71
C ALA A 15 -34.76 33.57 -22.68
N SER A 16 -34.67 34.83 -23.12
CA SER A 16 -35.23 35.97 -22.39
C SER A 16 -36.03 36.81 -23.39
N GLY A 17 -37.35 36.77 -23.23
CA GLY A 17 -38.30 37.49 -24.08
C GLY A 17 -38.23 39.00 -23.86
N GLY A 18 -38.30 39.74 -24.97
CA GLY A 18 -38.43 41.20 -24.98
C GLY A 18 -37.63 41.88 -26.09
N ALA A 19 -37.88 41.58 -27.37
CA ALA A 19 -37.40 42.37 -28.51
C ALA A 19 -38.09 41.96 -29.82
N THR A 20 -39.38 42.27 -29.99
CA THR A 20 -40.11 41.92 -31.21
C THR A 20 -40.06 43.00 -32.31
N ASP A 21 -39.84 44.28 -31.98
CA ASP A 21 -39.83 45.36 -33.00
C ASP A 21 -38.47 45.61 -33.68
N ASP A 22 -37.32 45.42 -33.00
CA ASP A 22 -35.99 45.60 -33.60
C ASP A 22 -35.58 44.46 -34.56
N SER A 23 -36.26 43.31 -34.48
CA SER A 23 -35.95 42.12 -35.29
C SER A 23 -36.37 42.27 -36.76
N ASN A 24 -37.47 42.97 -37.03
CA ASN A 24 -38.01 43.13 -38.39
C ASN A 24 -37.22 44.14 -39.22
N ALA A 25 -36.75 45.24 -38.62
CA ALA A 25 -35.93 46.24 -39.32
C ALA A 25 -34.53 45.69 -39.69
N ASN A 26 -33.90 44.96 -38.78
CA ASN A 26 -32.60 44.30 -39.03
C ASN A 26 -32.68 43.26 -40.16
N THR A 27 -33.81 42.55 -40.27
CA THR A 27 -34.02 41.52 -41.31
C THR A 27 -34.20 42.14 -42.70
N GLN A 28 -34.89 43.26 -42.82
CA GLN A 28 -35.04 44.00 -44.09
C GLN A 28 -33.71 44.63 -44.54
N HIS A 29 -32.93 45.22 -43.62
CA HIS A 29 -31.61 45.76 -43.92
C HIS A 29 -30.60 44.67 -44.33
N ALA A 30 -30.65 43.49 -43.71
CA ALA A 30 -29.81 42.35 -44.10
C ALA A 30 -30.19 41.79 -45.49
N ALA A 31 -31.48 41.74 -45.82
CA ALA A 31 -31.95 41.30 -47.14
C ALA A 31 -31.54 42.26 -48.27
N LEU A 32 -31.64 43.58 -48.04
CA LEU A 32 -31.15 44.59 -48.99
C LEU A 32 -29.63 44.55 -49.13
N GLY A 33 -28.90 44.37 -48.03
CA GLY A 33 -27.44 44.20 -48.05
C GLY A 33 -27.02 42.96 -48.83
N LEU A 34 -27.75 41.85 -48.70
CA LEU A 34 -27.50 40.61 -49.45
C LEU A 34 -27.76 40.79 -50.96
N MET A 35 -28.83 41.49 -51.35
CA MET A 35 -29.08 41.81 -52.77
C MET A 35 -27.98 42.68 -53.35
N HIS A 36 -27.51 43.68 -52.59
CA HIS A 36 -26.42 44.54 -53.01
C HIS A 36 -25.11 43.76 -53.16
N LEU A 37 -24.78 42.88 -52.21
CA LEU A 37 -23.62 42.01 -52.26
C LEU A 37 -23.65 41.09 -53.49
N LYS A 38 -24.80 40.46 -53.79
CA LYS A 38 -24.98 39.62 -54.99
C LYS A 38 -24.75 40.40 -56.27
N LYS A 39 -25.28 41.61 -56.37
CA LYS A 39 -25.08 42.49 -57.53
C LYS A 39 -23.60 42.84 -57.70
N LEU A 40 -22.95 43.32 -56.64
CA LEU A 40 -21.53 43.67 -56.66
C LEU A 40 -20.65 42.48 -57.06
N PHE A 41 -20.94 41.29 -56.50
CA PHE A 41 -20.18 40.10 -56.83
C PHE A 41 -20.41 39.62 -58.26
N SER A 42 -21.65 39.68 -58.77
CA SER A 42 -21.95 39.38 -60.17
C SER A 42 -21.26 40.35 -61.15
N GLU A 43 -21.14 41.63 -60.81
CA GLU A 43 -20.41 42.63 -61.60
C GLU A 43 -18.89 42.40 -61.56
N TYR A 44 -18.39 41.80 -60.48
CA TYR A 44 -16.99 41.41 -60.34
C TYR A 44 -16.66 40.15 -61.15
N THR A 45 -17.52 39.13 -61.15
CA THR A 45 -17.30 37.87 -61.88
C THR A 45 -17.56 38.00 -63.39
N HIS A 46 -18.52 38.83 -63.80
CA HIS A 46 -18.96 38.97 -65.20
C HIS A 46 -18.67 40.36 -65.80
N SER A 47 -17.61 41.03 -65.34
CA SER A 47 -17.25 42.36 -65.85
C SER A 47 -16.93 42.33 -67.35
N SER A 48 -17.56 43.22 -68.12
CA SER A 48 -17.34 43.33 -69.58
C SER A 48 -16.01 44.00 -69.95
N GLN A 49 -15.30 44.57 -68.97
CA GLN A 49 -13.99 45.20 -69.11
C GLN A 49 -12.94 44.34 -68.40
N ASN A 50 -11.77 44.15 -69.02
CA ASN A 50 -10.64 43.45 -68.39
C ASN A 50 -10.12 44.27 -67.20
N LEU A 51 -10.62 43.97 -65.99
CA LEU A 51 -10.17 44.61 -64.75
C LEU A 51 -8.70 44.25 -64.47
N SER A 52 -7.90 45.26 -64.12
CA SER A 52 -6.54 45.06 -63.60
C SER A 52 -6.58 44.35 -62.23
N GLU A 53 -5.46 43.74 -61.80
CA GLU A 53 -5.39 43.06 -60.50
C GLU A 53 -5.73 44.01 -59.35
N LYS A 54 -5.25 45.25 -59.39
CA LYS A 54 -5.54 46.28 -58.38
C LYS A 54 -7.02 46.64 -58.31
N GLU A 55 -7.68 46.79 -59.46
CA GLU A 55 -9.13 47.08 -59.50
C GLU A 55 -9.98 45.90 -59.02
N LYS A 56 -9.52 44.66 -59.24
CA LYS A 56 -10.15 43.46 -58.68
C LYS A 56 -10.03 43.44 -57.16
N ASP A 57 -8.86 43.74 -56.63
CA ASP A 57 -8.61 43.78 -55.19
C ASP A 57 -9.45 44.88 -54.52
N ASP A 58 -9.45 46.10 -55.08
CA ASP A 58 -10.22 47.24 -54.57
C ASP A 58 -11.74 46.94 -54.55
N LYS A 59 -12.27 46.33 -55.62
CA LYS A 59 -13.67 45.90 -55.66
C LYS A 59 -13.98 44.85 -54.59
N LEU A 60 -13.08 43.90 -54.36
CA LEU A 60 -13.27 42.86 -53.36
C LEU A 60 -13.22 43.44 -51.93
N TYR A 61 -12.28 44.34 -51.64
CA TYR A 61 -12.21 45.06 -50.35
C TYR A 61 -13.51 45.80 -50.03
N ASN A 62 -14.10 46.49 -51.01
CA ASN A 62 -15.37 47.20 -50.85
C ASN A 62 -16.55 46.26 -50.51
N MET A 63 -16.48 44.98 -50.85
CA MET A 63 -17.52 43.99 -50.54
C MET A 63 -17.40 43.40 -49.14
N LEU A 64 -16.22 43.42 -48.51
CA LEU A 64 -15.98 42.73 -47.23
C LEU A 64 -16.80 43.30 -46.06
N PRO A 65 -16.89 44.64 -45.85
CA PRO A 65 -17.73 45.21 -44.79
C PRO A 65 -19.20 44.83 -44.95
N LEU A 66 -19.70 44.88 -46.19
CA LEU A 66 -21.05 44.49 -46.52
C LEU A 66 -21.30 43.00 -46.22
N PHE A 67 -20.37 42.13 -46.61
CA PHE A 67 -20.44 40.70 -46.31
C PHE A 67 -20.50 40.45 -44.80
N CYS A 68 -19.56 41.01 -44.03
CA CYS A 68 -19.52 40.84 -42.58
C CYS A 68 -20.78 41.39 -41.89
N LYS A 69 -21.37 42.47 -42.39
CA LYS A 69 -22.62 43.02 -41.86
C LYS A 69 -23.83 42.13 -42.15
N VAL A 70 -23.91 41.55 -43.35
CA VAL A 70 -25.00 40.66 -43.76
C VAL A 70 -24.92 39.32 -43.04
N PHE A 71 -23.73 38.73 -42.93
CA PHE A 71 -23.55 37.37 -42.40
C PHE A 71 -23.07 37.30 -40.97
N GLY A 72 -22.65 38.41 -40.34
CA GLY A 72 -22.11 38.41 -38.98
C GLY A 72 -23.11 37.97 -37.90
N ASN A 73 -24.42 38.07 -38.15
CA ASN A 73 -25.48 37.57 -37.27
C ASN A 73 -26.29 36.43 -37.91
N CYS A 74 -25.87 35.93 -39.07
CA CYS A 74 -26.54 34.83 -39.77
C CYS A 74 -26.06 33.49 -39.19
N PRO A 75 -26.94 32.52 -38.92
CA PRO A 75 -26.52 31.15 -38.63
C PRO A 75 -25.64 30.59 -39.75
N SER A 76 -24.55 29.94 -39.38
CA SER A 76 -23.58 29.30 -40.29
C SER A 76 -24.24 28.40 -41.35
N SER A 77 -25.28 27.65 -40.96
CA SER A 77 -26.02 26.71 -41.81
C SER A 77 -26.74 27.36 -42.99
N ASP A 78 -27.10 28.64 -42.87
CA ASP A 78 -27.97 29.31 -43.84
C ASP A 78 -27.19 30.10 -44.90
N MET A 79 -25.86 30.16 -44.77
CA MET A 79 -25.01 31.03 -45.59
C MET A 79 -25.02 30.61 -47.06
N MET A 80 -24.85 29.30 -47.31
CA MET A 80 -24.86 28.71 -48.66
C MET A 80 -26.22 28.87 -49.35
N ASP A 81 -27.31 28.70 -48.61
CA ASP A 81 -28.66 28.86 -49.15
C ASP A 81 -28.97 30.31 -49.56
N LYS A 82 -28.50 31.27 -48.74
CA LYS A 82 -28.71 32.71 -48.98
C LYS A 82 -27.81 33.25 -50.08
N PHE A 83 -26.59 32.74 -50.25
CA PHE A 83 -25.64 33.19 -51.27
C PHE A 83 -25.05 32.02 -52.05
N ARG A 84 -25.65 31.69 -53.20
CA ARG A 84 -25.24 30.53 -54.02
C ARG A 84 -23.80 30.61 -54.54
N ASP A 85 -23.28 31.82 -54.77
CA ASP A 85 -21.90 32.03 -55.24
C ASP A 85 -20.85 32.07 -54.11
N LEU A 86 -21.25 31.71 -52.86
CA LEU A 86 -20.40 31.78 -51.67
C LEU A 86 -19.07 31.04 -51.84
N VAL A 87 -19.06 29.90 -52.55
CA VAL A 87 -17.84 29.12 -52.82
C VAL A 87 -16.85 29.89 -53.70
N GLN A 88 -17.33 30.56 -54.75
CA GLN A 88 -16.48 31.39 -55.61
C GLN A 88 -16.02 32.64 -54.88
N PHE A 89 -16.91 33.27 -54.10
CA PHE A 89 -16.57 34.41 -53.26
C PHE A 89 -15.47 34.05 -52.27
N CYS A 90 -15.62 32.92 -51.56
CA CYS A 90 -14.62 32.36 -50.67
C CYS A 90 -13.28 32.17 -51.37
N GLN A 91 -13.27 31.59 -52.58
CA GLN A 91 -12.05 31.41 -53.37
C GLN A 91 -11.32 32.73 -53.64
N CYS A 92 -12.07 33.77 -54.04
CA CYS A 92 -11.51 35.09 -54.32
C CYS A 92 -10.93 35.74 -53.05
N VAL A 93 -11.67 35.71 -51.94
CA VAL A 93 -11.24 36.26 -50.64
C VAL A 93 -10.00 35.53 -50.12
N SER A 94 -9.97 34.21 -50.19
CA SER A 94 -8.80 33.42 -49.75
C SER A 94 -7.59 33.65 -50.64
N LYS A 95 -7.76 33.76 -51.97
CA LYS A 95 -6.66 34.12 -52.89
C LYS A 95 -6.10 35.51 -52.59
N LEU A 96 -6.97 36.50 -52.32
CA LEU A 96 -6.56 37.85 -51.95
C LEU A 96 -5.72 37.82 -50.68
N MET A 97 -6.17 37.12 -49.64
CA MET A 97 -5.41 36.98 -48.38
C MET A 97 -4.02 36.38 -48.61
N VAL A 98 -3.95 35.28 -49.37
CA VAL A 98 -2.68 34.62 -49.69
C VAL A 98 -1.76 35.54 -50.49
N SER A 99 -2.29 36.28 -51.46
CA SER A 99 -1.53 37.25 -52.27
C SER A 99 -0.97 38.39 -51.41
N GLU A 100 -1.80 38.99 -50.55
CA GLU A 100 -1.43 40.14 -49.71
C GLU A 100 -0.38 39.79 -48.65
N ILE A 101 -0.50 38.59 -48.07
CA ILE A 101 0.52 38.06 -47.16
C ILE A 101 1.84 37.83 -47.90
N ARG A 102 1.82 37.14 -49.05
CA ARG A 102 3.04 36.85 -49.83
C ARG A 102 3.74 38.12 -50.29
N LYS A 103 2.97 39.12 -50.74
CA LYS A 103 3.49 40.43 -51.15
C LYS A 103 4.21 41.16 -50.01
N ARG A 104 3.72 41.02 -48.77
CA ARG A 104 4.37 41.60 -47.59
C ARG A 104 5.55 40.79 -47.09
N ALA A 105 5.55 39.48 -47.30
CA ALA A 105 6.65 38.61 -46.92
C ALA A 105 7.84 38.65 -47.93
N SER A 106 7.61 39.02 -49.18
CA SER A 106 8.64 38.96 -50.23
C SER A 106 9.76 39.97 -50.03
N ASN A 107 11.02 39.52 -50.16
CA ASN A 107 12.24 40.34 -50.16
C ASN A 107 12.49 41.16 -48.88
N GLN A 108 12.05 40.65 -47.72
CA GLN A 108 12.25 41.28 -46.42
C GLN A 108 12.94 40.31 -45.45
N SER A 109 13.55 40.85 -44.38
CA SER A 109 13.96 40.03 -43.23
C SER A 109 12.72 39.43 -42.54
N THR A 110 12.90 38.38 -41.75
CA THR A 110 11.77 37.72 -41.06
C THR A 110 11.05 38.67 -40.12
N GLU A 111 11.78 39.53 -39.40
CA GLU A 111 11.23 40.60 -38.54
C GLU A 111 10.46 41.66 -39.34
N ALA A 112 10.99 42.15 -40.46
CA ALA A 112 10.29 43.15 -41.27
C ALA A 112 9.01 42.57 -41.90
N ALA A 113 9.09 41.32 -42.39
CA ALA A 113 7.94 40.59 -42.91
C ALA A 113 6.87 40.39 -41.84
N SER A 114 7.25 39.95 -40.63
CA SER A 114 6.32 39.73 -39.52
C SER A 114 5.61 41.03 -39.12
N CYS A 115 6.34 42.15 -39.03
CA CYS A 115 5.80 43.47 -38.75
C CYS A 115 4.83 43.95 -39.84
N ALA A 116 5.20 43.82 -41.11
CA ALA A 116 4.37 44.25 -42.24
C ALA A 116 3.05 43.47 -42.30
N ILE A 117 3.09 42.16 -42.05
CA ILE A 117 1.91 41.30 -42.00
C ILE A 117 1.04 41.63 -40.79
N ALA A 118 1.61 41.72 -39.59
CA ALA A 118 0.87 42.03 -38.37
C ALA A 118 0.18 43.39 -38.47
N LYS A 119 0.89 44.43 -38.93
CA LYS A 119 0.34 45.78 -39.11
C LYS A 119 -0.84 45.80 -40.08
N PHE A 120 -0.79 45.02 -41.16
CA PHE A 120 -1.89 44.92 -42.12
C PHE A 120 -3.13 44.23 -41.56
N LEU A 121 -2.94 43.20 -40.75
CA LEU A 121 -4.04 42.42 -40.17
C LEU A 121 -4.64 43.06 -38.92
N GLU A 122 -3.94 43.97 -38.26
CA GLU A 122 -4.45 44.75 -37.12
C GLU A 122 -5.50 45.80 -37.53
N ILE A 123 -6.39 46.16 -36.61
CA ILE A 123 -7.42 47.19 -36.81
C ILE A 123 -6.76 48.58 -36.80
N GLU A 124 -6.71 49.31 -37.91
CA GLU A 124 -6.00 50.60 -38.01
C GLU A 124 -6.65 51.78 -37.28
N SER A 125 -7.93 52.05 -37.55
CA SER A 125 -8.67 53.17 -36.95
C SER A 125 -10.03 52.67 -36.46
N ASN A 126 -10.85 52.18 -37.40
CA ASN A 126 -12.12 51.51 -37.15
C ASN A 126 -12.13 50.12 -37.82
N GLU A 127 -13.05 49.24 -37.43
CA GLU A 127 -13.16 47.86 -37.98
C GLU A 127 -13.37 47.89 -39.51
N GLU A 128 -14.35 48.67 -39.99
CA GLU A 128 -14.80 48.68 -41.39
C GLU A 128 -13.80 49.33 -42.37
N SER A 129 -12.90 50.18 -41.88
CA SER A 129 -11.87 50.84 -42.71
C SER A 129 -10.58 50.02 -42.85
N SER A 130 -10.45 48.96 -42.08
CA SER A 130 -9.22 48.17 -41.97
C SER A 130 -9.28 46.97 -42.94
N ASN A 131 -8.73 47.14 -44.13
CA ASN A 131 -8.80 46.16 -45.22
C ASN A 131 -8.34 44.74 -44.80
N GLY A 132 -7.18 44.62 -44.13
CA GLY A 132 -6.67 43.30 -43.71
C GLY A 132 -7.47 42.67 -42.57
N TRP A 133 -7.92 43.47 -41.60
CA TRP A 133 -8.81 43.01 -40.53
C TRP A 133 -10.16 42.51 -41.08
N MET A 134 -10.74 43.23 -42.04
CA MET A 134 -11.99 42.84 -42.70
C MET A 134 -11.84 41.57 -43.52
N LEU A 135 -10.68 41.38 -44.17
CA LEU A 135 -10.35 40.15 -44.88
C LEU A 135 -10.26 38.96 -43.94
N LEU A 136 -9.56 39.13 -42.81
CA LEU A 136 -9.43 38.10 -41.79
C LEU A 136 -10.78 37.77 -41.13
N SER A 137 -11.60 38.79 -40.87
CA SER A 137 -12.97 38.64 -40.32
C SER A 137 -13.91 37.91 -41.28
N THR A 138 -13.82 38.21 -42.57
CA THR A 138 -14.59 37.53 -43.62
C THR A 138 -14.21 36.06 -43.69
N LEU A 139 -12.90 35.75 -43.71
CA LEU A 139 -12.41 34.37 -43.68
C LEU A 139 -12.84 33.64 -42.41
N ASN A 140 -12.87 34.33 -41.27
CA ASN A 140 -13.33 33.75 -40.01
C ASN A 140 -14.80 33.32 -40.08
N LEU A 141 -15.68 34.14 -40.66
CA LEU A 141 -17.09 33.79 -40.87
C LEU A 141 -17.25 32.65 -41.88
N LEU A 142 -16.50 32.68 -42.99
CA LEU A 142 -16.52 31.62 -43.99
C LEU A 142 -16.00 30.27 -43.44
N ALA A 143 -14.97 30.29 -42.60
CA ALA A 143 -14.50 29.10 -41.90
C ALA A 143 -15.47 28.64 -40.80
N ALA A 144 -16.24 29.55 -40.21
CA ALA A 144 -17.29 29.22 -39.22
C ALA A 144 -18.49 28.49 -39.83
N ALA A 145 -18.69 28.60 -41.15
CA ALA A 145 -19.72 27.85 -41.85
C ALA A 145 -19.47 26.33 -41.75
N GLY A 146 -18.19 25.92 -41.74
CA GLY A 146 -17.79 24.51 -41.61
C GLY A 146 -18.16 23.64 -42.80
N ASP A 147 -18.68 24.23 -43.89
CA ASP A 147 -19.10 23.50 -45.08
C ASP A 147 -17.88 22.93 -45.84
N PRO A 148 -17.84 21.62 -46.14
CA PRO A 148 -16.71 20.99 -46.82
C PRO A 148 -16.27 21.68 -48.12
N PRO A 149 -17.18 22.17 -48.99
CA PRO A 149 -16.78 22.90 -50.21
C PRO A 149 -16.00 24.20 -49.94
N LEU A 150 -16.35 24.93 -48.86
CA LEU A 150 -15.66 26.17 -48.50
C LEU A 150 -14.25 25.87 -47.99
N VAL A 151 -14.12 24.90 -47.09
CA VAL A 151 -12.82 24.46 -46.56
C VAL A 151 -11.93 23.93 -47.68
N GLN A 152 -12.46 23.13 -48.60
CA GLN A 152 -11.71 22.62 -49.75
C GLN A 152 -11.16 23.76 -50.62
N VAL A 153 -11.96 24.80 -50.87
CA VAL A 153 -11.53 25.96 -51.66
C VAL A 153 -10.43 26.74 -50.95
N MET A 154 -10.57 27.00 -49.65
CA MET A 154 -9.54 27.66 -48.85
C MET A 154 -8.23 26.87 -48.84
N THR A 155 -8.32 25.54 -48.73
CA THR A 155 -7.20 24.60 -48.77
C THR A 155 -6.52 24.58 -50.14
N ASN A 156 -7.29 24.54 -51.23
CA ASN A 156 -6.76 24.51 -52.61
C ASN A 156 -5.95 25.76 -52.97
N VAL A 157 -6.25 26.90 -52.36
CA VAL A 157 -5.49 28.15 -52.56
C VAL A 157 -4.32 28.31 -51.59
N SER A 158 -4.03 27.28 -50.77
CA SER A 158 -2.97 27.27 -49.75
C SER A 158 -3.14 28.33 -48.66
N LEU A 159 -4.39 28.60 -48.26
CA LEU A 159 -4.65 29.46 -47.11
C LEU A 159 -4.08 28.87 -45.80
N PRO A 160 -4.28 27.58 -45.45
CA PRO A 160 -3.75 27.01 -44.20
C PRO A 160 -2.23 27.14 -44.10
N SER A 161 -1.50 26.66 -45.12
CA SER A 161 -0.04 26.82 -45.25
C SER A 161 0.44 28.26 -45.10
N THR A 162 -0.27 29.23 -45.69
CA THR A 162 0.11 30.64 -45.62
C THR A 162 -0.07 31.20 -44.21
N LEU A 163 -1.18 30.85 -43.54
CA LEU A 163 -1.44 31.28 -42.16
C LEU A 163 -0.49 30.61 -41.16
N VAL A 164 -0.13 29.34 -41.33
CA VAL A 164 0.87 28.66 -40.48
C VAL A 164 2.25 29.32 -40.61
N LYS A 165 2.66 29.69 -41.83
CA LYS A 165 3.90 30.46 -42.06
C LYS A 165 3.87 31.81 -41.35
N CYS A 166 2.75 32.53 -41.43
CA CYS A 166 2.58 33.78 -40.70
C CYS A 166 2.67 33.58 -39.18
N LEU A 167 2.03 32.54 -38.64
CA LEU A 167 2.10 32.22 -37.23
C LEU A 167 3.54 31.98 -36.77
N TYR A 168 4.32 31.26 -37.59
CA TYR A 168 5.74 31.04 -37.33
C TYR A 168 6.55 32.34 -37.40
N LEU A 169 6.31 33.21 -38.40
CA LEU A 169 6.95 34.52 -38.51
C LEU A 169 6.64 35.46 -37.35
N PHE A 170 5.47 35.33 -36.71
CA PHE A 170 5.10 36.17 -35.57
C PHE A 170 5.96 35.96 -34.32
N PHE A 171 6.81 34.92 -34.30
CA PHE A 171 7.81 34.73 -33.25
C PHE A 171 8.95 35.76 -33.35
N ASP A 172 9.16 36.36 -34.53
CA ASP A 172 10.15 37.40 -34.80
C ASP A 172 9.54 38.81 -34.67
N LEU A 173 8.34 38.97 -34.10
CA LEU A 173 7.79 40.30 -33.85
C LEU A 173 8.56 40.98 -32.72
N PRO A 174 8.95 42.27 -32.87
CA PRO A 174 9.69 42.99 -31.83
C PRO A 174 8.79 43.34 -30.64
N GLU A 175 9.43 43.67 -29.51
CA GLU A 175 8.74 44.14 -28.30
C GLU A 175 7.92 45.41 -28.59
N MET A 176 6.70 45.44 -28.05
CA MET A 176 5.81 46.59 -28.24
C MET A 176 6.26 47.80 -27.43
N VAL A 177 6.74 48.83 -28.12
CA VAL A 177 7.03 50.14 -27.52
C VAL A 177 5.70 50.88 -27.28
N ASN A 178 5.48 51.36 -26.05
CA ASN A 178 4.25 52.07 -25.64
C ASN A 178 2.96 51.26 -25.85
N ALA A 179 2.93 50.01 -25.38
CA ALA A 179 1.82 49.07 -25.58
C ALA A 179 0.42 49.60 -25.21
N ASP A 180 0.34 50.46 -24.19
CA ASP A 180 -0.93 51.01 -23.69
C ASP A 180 -1.27 52.39 -24.30
N ALA A 181 -0.46 52.87 -25.26
CA ALA A 181 -0.78 54.08 -26.00
C ALA A 181 -1.94 53.84 -26.97
N THR A 182 -2.80 54.86 -27.07
CA THR A 182 -3.86 54.92 -28.08
C THR A 182 -3.39 55.83 -29.21
N ILE A 183 -3.40 55.34 -30.45
CA ILE A 183 -3.10 56.17 -31.62
C ILE A 183 -4.27 57.16 -31.83
N PRO A 184 -4.02 58.44 -32.17
CA PRO A 184 -5.10 59.40 -32.46
C PRO A 184 -6.06 58.85 -33.53
N GLY A 185 -7.34 58.67 -33.16
CA GLY A 185 -8.38 58.12 -34.05
C GLY A 185 -8.57 56.59 -34.01
N SER A 186 -7.90 55.88 -33.09
CA SER A 186 -8.11 54.44 -32.85
C SER A 186 -8.95 54.22 -31.58
N GLU A 187 -9.94 53.32 -31.63
CA GLU A 187 -10.73 52.91 -30.45
C GLU A 187 -9.96 51.96 -29.50
N PHE A 188 -8.83 51.42 -29.97
CA PHE A 188 -8.06 50.39 -29.27
C PHE A 188 -6.61 50.81 -29.04
N THR A 189 -6.04 50.35 -27.93
CA THR A 189 -4.60 50.41 -27.67
C THR A 189 -3.82 49.45 -28.59
N LEU A 190 -2.52 49.66 -28.74
CA LEU A 190 -1.64 48.75 -29.51
C LEU A 190 -1.71 47.31 -28.98
N ARG A 191 -1.73 47.15 -27.65
CA ARG A 191 -1.89 45.85 -26.98
C ARG A 191 -3.22 45.19 -27.34
N GLU A 192 -4.33 45.91 -27.25
CA GLU A 192 -5.66 45.36 -27.55
C GLU A 192 -5.78 44.94 -29.02
N ARG A 193 -5.23 45.72 -29.95
CA ARG A 193 -5.20 45.37 -31.39
C ARG A 193 -4.48 44.05 -31.62
N ARG A 194 -3.32 43.83 -30.98
CA ARG A 194 -2.57 42.57 -31.09
C ARG A 194 -3.31 41.39 -30.48
N ILE A 195 -3.96 41.57 -29.32
CA ILE A 195 -4.76 40.51 -28.69
C ILE A 195 -5.95 40.14 -29.58
N LEU A 196 -6.62 41.13 -30.18
CA LEU A 196 -7.73 40.90 -31.11
C LEU A 196 -7.27 40.16 -32.37
N LEU A 197 -6.13 40.58 -32.95
CA LEU A 197 -5.48 39.87 -34.06
C LEU A 197 -5.20 38.41 -33.67
N GLN A 198 -4.51 38.17 -32.56
CA GLN A 198 -4.19 36.82 -32.10
C GLN A 198 -5.46 35.96 -32.02
N LYS A 199 -6.50 36.45 -31.36
CA LYS A 199 -7.75 35.68 -31.17
C LYS A 199 -8.40 35.30 -32.49
N ILE A 200 -8.61 36.25 -33.40
CA ILE A 200 -9.30 35.96 -34.66
C ILE A 200 -8.42 35.13 -35.60
N PHE A 201 -7.11 35.38 -35.61
CA PHE A 201 -6.15 34.65 -36.43
C PHE A 201 -6.10 33.17 -36.05
N VAL A 202 -6.00 32.90 -34.75
CA VAL A 202 -6.04 31.53 -34.22
C VAL A 202 -7.39 30.89 -34.45
N GLN A 203 -8.49 31.62 -34.26
CA GLN A 203 -9.83 31.10 -34.49
C GLN A 203 -10.02 30.63 -35.94
N VAL A 204 -9.49 31.37 -36.93
CA VAL A 204 -9.51 30.95 -38.34
C VAL A 204 -8.72 29.64 -38.51
N LEU A 205 -7.49 29.58 -38.00
CA LEU A 205 -6.65 28.38 -38.10
C LEU A 205 -7.27 27.17 -37.40
N VAL A 206 -7.83 27.33 -36.20
CA VAL A 206 -8.53 26.27 -35.45
C VAL A 206 -9.75 25.79 -36.24
N ARG A 207 -10.57 26.69 -36.78
CA ARG A 207 -11.73 26.30 -37.60
C ARG A 207 -11.32 25.52 -38.85
N LEU A 208 -10.26 25.94 -39.54
CA LEU A 208 -9.72 25.20 -40.68
C LEU A 208 -9.16 23.84 -40.25
N CYS A 209 -8.28 23.80 -39.26
CA CYS A 209 -7.64 22.57 -38.77
C CYS A 209 -8.59 21.62 -38.03
N SER A 210 -9.87 21.97 -37.89
CA SER A 210 -10.95 21.08 -37.45
C SER A 210 -11.43 20.14 -38.57
N HIS A 211 -10.80 20.20 -39.76
CA HIS A 211 -11.02 19.35 -40.91
C HIS A 211 -9.72 18.64 -41.33
N VAL A 212 -9.85 17.52 -42.05
CA VAL A 212 -8.71 16.67 -42.46
C VAL A 212 -7.91 17.33 -43.61
N GLU A 213 -8.60 17.98 -44.54
CA GLU A 213 -8.02 18.48 -45.78
C GLU A 213 -6.93 19.56 -45.56
N PRO A 214 -7.10 20.51 -44.62
CA PRO A 214 -6.03 21.45 -44.25
C PRO A 214 -4.78 20.76 -43.69
N ALA A 215 -4.92 19.71 -42.89
CA ALA A 215 -3.79 18.98 -42.33
C ALA A 215 -2.99 18.25 -43.42
N GLU A 216 -3.68 17.62 -44.37
CA GLU A 216 -3.06 17.00 -45.55
C GLU A 216 -2.38 18.03 -46.46
N GLU A 217 -2.95 19.23 -46.57
CA GLU A 217 -2.34 20.34 -47.30
C GLU A 217 -1.03 20.81 -46.69
N LEU A 218 -1.03 21.02 -45.37
CA LEU A 218 0.17 21.38 -44.61
C LEU A 218 1.27 20.31 -44.74
N ALA A 219 0.91 19.03 -44.68
CA ALA A 219 1.84 17.93 -44.89
C ALA A 219 2.41 17.94 -46.31
N ARG A 220 1.55 18.02 -47.33
CA ARG A 220 1.96 18.03 -48.75
C ARG A 220 2.80 19.26 -49.13
N LYS A 221 2.56 20.42 -48.51
CA LYS A 221 3.36 21.64 -48.73
C LYS A 221 4.61 21.74 -47.88
N ASN A 222 4.84 20.77 -47.00
CA ASN A 222 5.95 20.74 -46.05
C ASN A 222 5.94 21.91 -45.04
N ASP A 223 4.75 22.35 -44.64
CA ASP A 223 4.57 23.46 -43.71
C ASP A 223 4.13 22.99 -42.31
N LEU A 224 3.68 21.73 -42.17
CA LEU A 224 3.28 21.17 -40.88
C LEU A 224 4.44 21.11 -39.87
N THR A 225 5.68 20.88 -40.33
CA THR A 225 6.88 20.92 -39.47
C THR A 225 7.06 22.25 -38.76
N LEU A 226 6.57 23.36 -39.33
CA LEU A 226 6.65 24.68 -38.70
C LEU A 226 5.84 24.75 -37.41
N LEU A 227 4.72 24.03 -37.31
CA LEU A 227 3.94 23.96 -36.06
C LEU A 227 4.69 23.19 -34.97
N PHE A 228 5.32 22.07 -35.32
CA PHE A 228 6.15 21.28 -34.38
C PHE A 228 7.38 22.07 -33.91
N SER A 229 8.00 22.83 -34.81
CA SER A 229 9.06 23.77 -34.43
C SER A 229 8.50 24.87 -33.53
N ALA A 230 7.39 25.51 -33.88
CA ALA A 230 6.81 26.62 -33.13
C ALA A 230 6.49 26.26 -31.67
N ILE A 231 5.96 25.07 -31.40
CA ILE A 231 5.59 24.68 -30.02
C ILE A 231 6.79 24.40 -29.10
N THR A 232 7.99 24.22 -29.66
CA THR A 232 9.20 23.84 -28.92
C THR A 232 10.39 24.78 -29.11
N ASN A 233 10.28 25.74 -30.02
CA ASN A 233 11.34 26.71 -30.24
C ASN A 233 11.38 27.76 -29.12
N TRP A 234 12.57 28.26 -28.83
CA TRP A 234 12.73 29.39 -27.91
C TRP A 234 12.12 30.65 -28.52
N CYS A 235 11.44 31.45 -27.71
CA CYS A 235 10.94 32.77 -28.11
C CYS A 235 10.98 33.74 -26.93
N PRO A 236 11.13 35.05 -27.17
CA PRO A 236 11.06 36.05 -26.12
C PRO A 236 9.74 35.99 -25.33
N ALA A 237 9.77 36.38 -24.05
CA ALA A 237 8.61 36.32 -23.14
C ALA A 237 7.35 37.00 -23.72
N TYR A 238 7.52 38.13 -24.42
CA TYR A 238 6.41 38.85 -25.04
C TYR A 238 5.77 38.11 -26.23
N ASN A 239 6.43 37.11 -26.83
CA ASN A 239 5.90 36.30 -27.95
C ASN A 239 5.39 34.90 -27.53
N VAL A 240 5.47 34.54 -26.24
CA VAL A 240 5.00 33.23 -25.72
C VAL A 240 3.52 32.96 -26.05
N HIS A 241 2.70 34.00 -26.16
CA HIS A 241 1.30 33.87 -26.54
C HIS A 241 1.11 33.27 -27.95
N TRP A 242 2.02 33.53 -28.90
CA TRP A 242 2.03 32.90 -30.23
C TRP A 242 2.44 31.43 -30.19
N ARG A 243 3.34 31.04 -29.27
CA ARG A 243 3.65 29.63 -29.00
C ARG A 243 2.42 28.88 -28.47
N LYS A 244 1.68 29.48 -27.53
CA LYS A 244 0.41 28.92 -27.03
C LYS A 244 -0.63 28.79 -28.15
N SER A 245 -0.70 29.78 -29.04
CA SER A 245 -1.53 29.74 -30.24
C SER A 245 -1.15 28.62 -31.22
N ALA A 246 0.14 28.39 -31.46
CA ALA A 246 0.62 27.27 -32.29
C ALA A 246 0.26 25.92 -31.66
N ALA A 247 0.38 25.79 -30.35
CA ALA A 247 -0.03 24.59 -29.62
C ALA A 247 -1.54 24.34 -29.75
N GLU A 248 -2.39 25.36 -29.64
CA GLU A 248 -3.84 25.25 -29.83
C GLU A 248 -4.22 24.75 -31.23
N VAL A 249 -3.57 25.29 -32.27
CA VAL A 249 -3.77 24.85 -33.66
C VAL A 249 -3.33 23.41 -33.84
N LEU A 250 -2.16 23.04 -33.31
CA LEU A 250 -1.64 21.68 -33.39
C LEU A 250 -2.52 20.67 -32.63
N MET A 251 -3.08 21.07 -31.48
CA MET A 251 -4.04 20.28 -30.70
C MET A 251 -5.41 20.13 -31.37
N THR A 252 -5.77 21.06 -32.25
CA THR A 252 -6.98 20.90 -33.07
C THR A 252 -6.72 19.92 -34.19
N LEU A 253 -5.56 20.04 -34.84
CA LEU A 253 -5.11 19.12 -35.88
C LEU A 253 -4.95 17.69 -35.36
N SER A 254 -4.46 17.48 -34.13
CA SER A 254 -4.35 16.14 -33.55
C SER A 254 -5.71 15.43 -33.40
N ARG A 255 -6.77 16.17 -33.09
CA ARG A 255 -8.11 15.59 -32.89
C ARG A 255 -8.87 15.33 -34.19
N HIS A 256 -8.66 16.17 -35.19
CA HIS A 256 -9.49 16.17 -36.40
C HIS A 256 -8.73 15.90 -37.70
N GLY A 257 -7.42 16.15 -37.73
CA GLY A 257 -6.60 16.16 -38.94
C GLY A 257 -5.64 14.98 -39.10
N LEU A 258 -5.62 14.01 -38.19
CA LEU A 258 -4.71 12.86 -38.25
C LEU A 258 -5.20 11.80 -39.25
N SER A 259 -4.84 11.97 -40.52
CA SER A 259 -4.95 10.92 -41.54
C SER A 259 -3.63 10.12 -41.69
N SER A 260 -3.69 8.95 -42.32
CA SER A 260 -2.49 8.12 -42.59
C SER A 260 -1.38 8.89 -43.33
N PRO A 261 -1.67 9.70 -44.38
CA PRO A 261 -0.67 10.58 -45.01
C PRO A 261 -0.03 11.59 -44.05
N VAL A 262 -0.80 12.17 -43.13
CA VAL A 262 -0.31 13.16 -42.15
C VAL A 262 0.63 12.49 -41.15
N VAL A 263 0.25 11.33 -40.60
CA VAL A 263 1.10 10.55 -39.69
C VAL A 263 2.39 10.12 -40.39
N ALA A 264 2.30 9.62 -41.64
CA ALA A 264 3.48 9.24 -42.42
C ALA A 264 4.42 10.42 -42.69
N TYR A 265 3.87 11.61 -42.95
CA TYR A 265 4.66 12.83 -43.09
C TYR A 265 5.38 13.19 -41.79
N ILE A 266 4.69 13.20 -40.65
CA ILE A 266 5.25 13.53 -39.33
C ILE A 266 6.43 12.60 -39.00
N HIS A 267 6.25 11.30 -39.23
CA HIS A 267 7.29 10.29 -39.07
C HIS A 267 8.49 10.56 -40.00
N THR A 268 8.25 10.68 -41.31
CA THR A 268 9.31 10.84 -42.32
C THR A 268 10.11 12.13 -42.15
N LYS A 269 9.48 13.19 -41.66
CA LYS A 269 10.14 14.48 -41.40
C LYS A 269 10.78 14.58 -40.02
N GLY A 270 10.63 13.57 -39.16
CA GLY A 270 11.21 13.56 -37.83
C GLY A 270 10.66 14.70 -36.95
N CYS A 271 9.38 15.03 -37.06
CA CYS A 271 8.79 16.13 -36.30
C CYS A 271 8.91 15.93 -34.78
N VAL A 272 8.79 14.68 -34.30
CA VAL A 272 8.96 14.35 -32.87
C VAL A 272 10.42 14.56 -32.45
N ALA A 273 11.38 14.13 -33.28
CA ALA A 273 12.81 14.37 -33.05
C ALA A 273 13.12 15.86 -32.99
N LEU A 274 12.57 16.66 -33.90
CA LEU A 274 12.72 18.12 -33.93
C LEU A 274 12.26 18.77 -32.63
N CYS A 275 11.11 18.35 -32.08
CA CYS A 275 10.62 18.86 -30.81
C CYS A 275 11.59 18.58 -29.65
N LEU A 276 12.11 17.34 -29.58
CA LEU A 276 13.05 16.93 -28.55
C LEU A 276 14.38 17.67 -28.67
N ASP A 277 14.91 17.81 -29.89
CA ASP A 277 16.15 18.53 -30.17
C ASP A 277 16.08 20.00 -29.74
N ASN A 278 14.95 20.68 -30.00
CA ASN A 278 14.75 22.07 -29.61
C ASN A 278 14.78 22.22 -28.08
N MET A 279 14.07 21.34 -27.35
CA MET A 279 14.05 21.36 -25.88
C MET A 279 15.44 21.11 -25.27
N GLN A 280 16.28 20.28 -25.90
CA GLN A 280 17.59 19.91 -25.39
C GLN A 280 18.69 20.95 -25.69
N ARG A 281 18.63 21.61 -26.85
CA ARG A 281 19.69 22.53 -27.29
C ARG A 281 19.62 23.92 -26.67
N SER A 282 18.43 24.38 -26.30
CA SER A 282 18.22 25.74 -25.80
C SER A 282 18.66 25.87 -24.34
N GLN A 283 19.77 26.59 -24.11
CA GLN A 283 20.32 26.82 -22.76
C GLN A 283 19.53 27.84 -21.94
N ASP A 284 18.74 28.69 -22.60
CA ASP A 284 17.98 29.79 -21.98
C ASP A 284 16.54 29.42 -21.58
N LEU A 285 16.19 28.12 -21.61
CA LEU A 285 14.85 27.67 -21.22
C LEU A 285 14.76 27.40 -19.72
N SER A 286 13.73 27.96 -19.08
CA SER A 286 13.38 27.61 -17.71
C SER A 286 12.76 26.20 -17.63
N PRO A 287 12.85 25.52 -16.47
CA PRO A 287 12.19 24.24 -16.24
C PRO A 287 10.69 24.22 -16.59
N ILE A 288 9.98 25.29 -16.26
CA ILE A 288 8.53 25.41 -16.49
C ILE A 288 8.23 25.50 -17.98
N GLU A 289 9.05 26.21 -18.76
CA GLU A 289 8.88 26.29 -20.21
C GLU A 289 9.08 24.94 -20.88
N ILE A 290 10.08 24.16 -20.46
CA ILE A 290 10.28 22.79 -20.96
C ILE A 290 9.06 21.92 -20.62
N VAL A 291 8.50 22.06 -19.42
CA VAL A 291 7.25 21.37 -19.04
C VAL A 291 6.07 21.80 -19.91
N GLU A 292 5.87 23.10 -20.17
CA GLU A 292 4.82 23.59 -21.09
C GLU A 292 5.00 23.01 -22.51
N MET A 293 6.24 22.90 -23.00
CA MET A 293 6.53 22.29 -24.29
C MET A 293 6.20 20.78 -24.28
N PHE A 294 6.52 20.06 -23.20
CA PHE A 294 6.15 18.64 -23.05
C PHE A 294 4.63 18.45 -23.00
N VAL A 295 3.88 19.35 -22.36
CA VAL A 295 2.41 19.32 -22.36
C VAL A 295 1.90 19.30 -23.80
N ALA A 296 2.38 20.20 -24.66
CA ALA A 296 1.95 20.26 -26.06
C ALA A 296 2.29 18.98 -26.83
N VAL A 297 3.52 18.47 -26.68
CA VAL A 297 3.96 17.23 -27.35
C VAL A 297 3.17 16.01 -26.84
N PHE A 298 2.95 15.88 -25.54
CA PHE A 298 2.26 14.74 -24.96
C PHE A 298 0.77 14.73 -25.28
N CYS A 299 0.12 15.89 -25.28
CA CYS A 299 -1.26 15.98 -25.70
C CYS A 299 -1.41 15.56 -27.18
N PHE A 300 -0.46 15.93 -28.05
CA PHE A 300 -0.43 15.47 -29.44
C PHE A 300 -0.18 13.95 -29.54
N LEU A 301 0.79 13.42 -28.79
CA LEU A 301 1.09 11.98 -28.75
C LEU A 301 -0.08 11.16 -28.23
N LYS A 302 -0.82 11.68 -27.24
CA LYS A 302 -2.02 11.04 -26.70
C LYS A 302 -3.08 10.91 -27.80
N ASP A 303 -3.48 12.02 -28.41
CA ASP A 303 -4.51 12.01 -29.47
C ASP A 303 -4.08 11.14 -30.66
N SER A 304 -2.81 11.22 -31.07
CA SER A 304 -2.30 10.39 -32.17
C SER A 304 -2.22 8.91 -31.86
N SER A 305 -2.03 8.53 -30.59
CA SER A 305 -1.99 7.13 -30.17
C SER A 305 -3.33 6.40 -30.34
N GLU A 306 -4.46 7.12 -30.41
CA GLU A 306 -5.76 6.53 -30.72
C GLU A 306 -5.86 6.09 -32.19
N VAL A 307 -5.07 6.73 -33.07
CA VAL A 307 -5.08 6.49 -34.52
C VAL A 307 -3.93 5.59 -34.96
N SER A 308 -2.72 5.77 -34.40
CA SER A 308 -1.51 5.04 -34.81
C SER A 308 -0.47 4.93 -33.69
N GLN A 309 0.19 3.78 -33.58
CA GLN A 309 1.32 3.57 -32.68
C GLN A 309 2.63 4.24 -33.14
N THR A 310 2.72 4.66 -34.42
CA THR A 310 3.98 5.13 -35.04
C THR A 310 4.65 6.28 -34.28
N LEU A 311 3.90 7.28 -33.84
CA LEU A 311 4.51 8.48 -33.24
C LEU A 311 4.99 8.26 -31.80
N LEU A 312 4.39 7.31 -31.07
CA LEU A 312 4.92 6.86 -29.78
C LEU A 312 6.23 6.09 -29.97
N GLU A 313 6.33 5.31 -31.06
CA GLU A 313 7.58 4.64 -31.44
C GLU A 313 8.66 5.64 -31.87
N ASP A 314 8.30 6.71 -32.57
CA ASP A 314 9.21 7.81 -32.89
C ASP A 314 9.73 8.47 -31.60
N PHE A 315 8.84 8.75 -30.64
CA PHE A 315 9.26 9.30 -29.35
C PHE A 315 10.23 8.37 -28.62
N ARG A 316 10.03 7.05 -28.71
CA ARG A 316 10.96 6.05 -28.15
C ARG A 316 12.31 6.05 -28.86
N THR A 317 12.31 5.93 -30.18
CA THR A 317 13.54 5.83 -31.00
C THR A 317 14.37 7.11 -30.94
N CYS A 318 13.72 8.26 -30.80
CA CYS A 318 14.36 9.56 -30.57
C CYS A 318 14.80 9.80 -29.11
N GLN A 319 14.83 8.76 -28.26
CA GLN A 319 15.29 8.85 -26.87
C GLN A 319 14.48 9.80 -25.97
N GLY A 320 13.21 10.04 -26.29
CA GLY A 320 12.34 10.93 -25.51
C GLY A 320 12.17 10.48 -24.05
N TYR A 321 12.04 9.17 -23.81
CA TYR A 321 11.96 8.61 -22.45
C TYR A 321 13.27 8.75 -21.66
N THR A 322 14.41 8.66 -22.34
CA THR A 322 15.73 8.89 -21.73
C THR A 322 15.88 10.35 -21.35
N PHE A 323 15.48 11.27 -22.24
CA PHE A 323 15.48 12.71 -21.95
C PHE A 323 14.60 13.06 -20.74
N LEU A 324 13.41 12.48 -20.62
CA LEU A 324 12.55 12.67 -19.44
C LEU A 324 13.21 12.21 -18.15
N ASN A 325 13.88 11.06 -18.17
CA ASN A 325 14.65 10.55 -17.03
C ASN A 325 15.73 11.56 -16.61
N ASP A 326 16.56 11.98 -17.55
CA ASP A 326 17.70 12.86 -17.28
C ASP A 326 17.25 14.25 -16.83
N PHE A 327 16.18 14.78 -17.45
CA PHE A 327 15.60 16.06 -17.08
C PHE A 327 14.99 16.02 -15.67
N LEU A 328 14.24 14.97 -15.30
CA LEU A 328 13.70 14.84 -13.95
C LEU A 328 14.78 14.67 -12.88
N LEU A 329 15.86 13.95 -13.17
CA LEU A 329 17.02 13.87 -12.27
C LEU A 329 17.74 15.21 -12.13
N LYS A 330 17.79 16.03 -13.19
CA LYS A 330 18.29 17.40 -13.12
C LYS A 330 17.40 18.27 -12.23
N LEU A 331 16.08 18.16 -12.35
CA LEU A 331 15.12 18.88 -11.50
C LEU A 331 15.19 18.45 -10.03
N ASP A 332 15.41 17.16 -9.75
CA ASP A 332 15.54 16.67 -8.37
C ASP A 332 16.75 17.26 -7.62
N ASN A 333 17.79 17.65 -8.36
CA ASN A 333 18.96 18.33 -7.80
C ASN A 333 18.73 19.85 -7.58
N ASP A 334 17.69 20.43 -8.18
CA ASP A 334 17.33 21.84 -8.03
C ASP A 334 16.31 22.02 -6.89
N LYS A 335 16.67 22.85 -5.91
CA LYS A 335 15.86 23.11 -4.70
C LYS A 335 14.85 24.24 -4.88
N SER A 336 14.72 24.80 -6.09
CA SER A 336 13.74 25.85 -6.38
C SER A 336 12.30 25.31 -6.29
N ALA A 337 11.36 26.17 -5.87
CA ALA A 337 9.94 25.82 -5.84
C ALA A 337 9.40 25.52 -7.25
N GLU A 338 9.93 26.22 -8.25
CA GLU A 338 9.62 26.03 -9.68
C GLU A 338 10.01 24.64 -10.16
N ALA A 339 11.21 24.14 -9.82
CA ALA A 339 11.64 22.79 -10.15
C ALA A 339 10.74 21.73 -9.49
N GLY A 340 10.33 21.96 -8.24
CA GLY A 340 9.41 21.07 -7.53
C GLY A 340 8.01 20.98 -8.18
N GLU A 341 7.48 22.09 -8.69
CA GLU A 341 6.22 22.09 -9.45
C GLU A 341 6.37 21.44 -10.82
N ALA A 342 7.41 21.80 -11.56
CA ALA A 342 7.75 21.22 -12.86
C ALA A 342 7.87 19.70 -12.79
N MET A 343 8.58 19.20 -11.77
CA MET A 343 8.77 17.78 -11.51
C MET A 343 7.45 17.05 -11.26
N ARG A 344 6.57 17.58 -10.40
CA ARG A 344 5.24 16.99 -10.13
C ARG A 344 4.38 16.93 -11.39
N ASN A 345 4.31 18.04 -12.13
CA ASN A 345 3.53 18.11 -13.38
C ASN A 345 4.04 17.09 -14.41
N LEU A 346 5.35 16.96 -14.55
CA LEU A 346 5.95 16.04 -15.51
C LEU A 346 5.73 14.57 -15.13
N VAL A 347 5.82 14.21 -13.83
CA VAL A 347 5.50 12.85 -13.36
C VAL A 347 4.03 12.50 -13.64
N LEU A 348 3.09 13.42 -13.40
CA LEU A 348 1.67 13.21 -13.74
C LEU A 348 1.46 13.00 -15.24
N MET A 349 2.16 13.78 -16.06
CA MET A 349 2.13 13.64 -17.51
C MET A 349 2.69 12.29 -17.99
N ILE A 350 3.80 11.82 -17.43
CA ILE A 350 4.37 10.48 -17.73
C ILE A 350 3.39 9.38 -17.33
N THR A 351 2.71 9.55 -16.18
CA THR A 351 1.67 8.64 -15.71
C THR A 351 0.52 8.54 -16.70
N SER A 352 0.03 9.67 -17.22
CA SER A 352 -0.98 9.68 -18.29
C SER A 352 -0.45 9.03 -19.58
N LEU A 353 0.81 9.25 -19.93
CA LEU A 353 1.43 8.70 -21.13
C LEU A 353 1.53 7.16 -21.07
N ALA A 354 1.67 6.58 -19.88
CA ALA A 354 1.66 5.13 -19.68
C ALA A 354 0.34 4.45 -20.10
N MET A 355 -0.77 5.21 -20.10
CA MET A 355 -2.09 4.74 -20.55
C MET A 355 -2.37 5.01 -22.03
N CYS A 356 -1.45 5.70 -22.73
CA CYS A 356 -1.62 6.06 -24.14
C CYS A 356 -1.06 4.96 -25.06
N GLY A 357 -1.77 4.66 -26.14
CA GLY A 357 -1.36 3.62 -27.10
C GLY A 357 -2.54 3.09 -27.91
N GLN A 358 -2.24 2.59 -29.10
CA GLN A 358 -3.25 2.10 -30.03
C GLN A 358 -3.78 0.72 -29.61
N THR A 359 -2.89 -0.16 -29.19
CA THR A 359 -3.22 -1.53 -28.77
C THR A 359 -3.31 -1.61 -27.26
N GLU A 360 -4.43 -2.16 -26.76
CA GLU A 360 -4.57 -2.50 -25.35
C GLU A 360 -3.68 -3.69 -24.99
N LEU A 361 -2.79 -3.52 -24.02
CA LEU A 361 -1.92 -4.59 -23.54
C LEU A 361 -2.71 -5.53 -22.64
N LYS A 362 -2.35 -6.82 -22.70
CA LYS A 362 -3.00 -7.86 -21.90
C LYS A 362 -2.06 -8.37 -20.82
N PRO A 363 -2.60 -8.77 -19.65
CA PRO A 363 -1.84 -9.49 -18.64
C PRO A 363 -1.07 -10.68 -19.22
N SER A 364 0.12 -10.93 -18.68
CA SER A 364 0.91 -12.10 -19.08
C SER A 364 0.18 -13.40 -18.69
N GLN A 365 0.11 -14.36 -19.61
CA GLN A 365 -0.49 -15.67 -19.30
C GLN A 365 0.36 -16.50 -18.31
N ALA A 366 1.61 -16.11 -18.06
CA ALA A 366 2.47 -16.76 -17.08
C ALA A 366 1.86 -16.77 -15.67
N SER A 367 1.04 -15.78 -15.32
CA SER A 367 0.46 -15.63 -13.98
C SER A 367 -0.86 -16.40 -13.82
N HIS A 368 -1.41 -17.00 -14.88
CA HIS A 368 -2.62 -17.85 -14.82
C HIS A 368 -2.36 -19.24 -14.21
N GLY A 369 -1.08 -19.66 -14.11
CA GLY A 369 -0.67 -20.98 -13.63
C GLY A 369 0.21 -20.94 -12.38
N THR A 370 0.13 -19.89 -11.55
CA THR A 370 0.91 -19.82 -10.31
C THR A 370 0.56 -20.97 -9.37
N LEU A 371 1.59 -21.59 -8.79
CA LEU A 371 1.45 -22.73 -7.85
C LEU A 371 0.53 -22.39 -6.66
N PHE A 372 0.51 -21.12 -6.26
CA PHE A 372 -0.34 -20.60 -5.19
C PHE A 372 -1.36 -19.63 -5.75
N GLN A 373 -2.62 -19.86 -5.42
CA GLN A 373 -3.74 -18.98 -5.76
C GLN A 373 -4.70 -18.90 -4.57
N MET A 374 -5.13 -17.69 -4.24
CA MET A 374 -6.16 -17.49 -3.23
C MET A 374 -7.52 -17.90 -3.79
N LEU A 375 -8.37 -18.48 -2.94
CA LEU A 375 -9.72 -18.90 -3.32
C LEU A 375 -10.49 -17.72 -3.93
N GLY A 376 -11.10 -17.96 -5.10
CA GLY A 376 -11.89 -16.95 -5.81
C GLY A 376 -11.08 -15.96 -6.64
N PHE A 377 -9.75 -16.10 -6.74
CA PHE A 377 -8.96 -15.28 -7.65
C PHE A 377 -9.29 -15.58 -9.11
N THR A 378 -9.51 -14.52 -9.89
CA THR A 378 -9.63 -14.57 -11.34
C THR A 378 -8.78 -13.47 -11.93
N MET A 379 -7.96 -13.79 -12.94
CA MET A 379 -7.09 -12.78 -13.54
C MET A 379 -7.91 -11.63 -14.13
N PRO A 380 -7.73 -10.38 -13.63
CA PRO A 380 -8.44 -9.24 -14.15
C PRO A 380 -8.12 -9.02 -15.63
N GLN A 381 -9.13 -8.66 -16.41
CA GLN A 381 -8.97 -8.27 -17.81
C GLN A 381 -9.06 -6.73 -17.92
N PRO A 382 -8.36 -6.13 -18.90
CA PRO A 382 -8.45 -4.70 -19.16
C PRO A 382 -9.91 -4.25 -19.30
N SER A 383 -10.27 -3.15 -18.63
CA SER A 383 -11.64 -2.63 -18.57
C SER A 383 -12.13 -2.01 -19.89
N GLY A 384 -11.24 -1.75 -20.85
CA GLY A 384 -11.56 -1.11 -22.14
C GLY A 384 -11.89 0.38 -22.03
N ARG A 385 -11.74 1.01 -20.85
CA ARG A 385 -12.11 2.42 -20.60
C ARG A 385 -10.97 3.42 -20.81
N GLY A 386 -9.86 2.99 -21.42
CA GLY A 386 -8.66 3.82 -21.59
C GLY A 386 -7.83 4.03 -20.31
N ALA A 387 -8.14 3.27 -19.25
CA ALA A 387 -7.42 3.30 -17.97
C ALA A 387 -6.35 2.19 -17.85
N SER A 388 -6.32 1.26 -18.78
CA SER A 388 -5.36 0.16 -18.78
C SER A 388 -4.04 0.60 -19.42
N VAL A 389 -2.92 0.08 -18.94
CA VAL A 389 -1.58 0.43 -19.45
C VAL A 389 -1.43 0.02 -20.91
N ARG A 390 -0.91 0.93 -21.73
CA ARG A 390 -0.65 0.72 -23.17
C ARG A 390 0.78 1.06 -23.57
N ASN A 391 1.50 1.77 -22.71
CA ASN A 391 2.87 2.20 -22.95
C ASN A 391 3.78 1.85 -21.78
N ILE A 392 4.42 0.70 -21.90
CA ILE A 392 5.38 0.20 -20.89
C ILE A 392 6.59 1.13 -20.77
N GLN A 393 7.03 1.78 -21.87
CA GLN A 393 8.23 2.62 -21.85
C GLN A 393 8.06 3.86 -20.97
N ALA A 394 6.89 4.50 -21.02
CA ALA A 394 6.57 5.61 -20.11
C ALA A 394 6.57 5.16 -18.64
N PHE A 395 6.00 3.97 -18.35
CA PHE A 395 6.04 3.41 -17.00
C PHE A 395 7.47 3.09 -16.54
N LEU A 396 8.33 2.58 -17.43
CA LEU A 396 9.75 2.32 -17.13
C LEU A 396 10.54 3.59 -16.78
N VAL A 397 10.10 4.78 -17.23
CA VAL A 397 10.68 6.05 -16.76
C VAL A 397 10.46 6.22 -15.26
N LEU A 398 9.24 5.98 -14.77
CA LEU A 398 8.92 6.05 -13.34
C LEU A 398 9.75 5.03 -12.54
N GLN A 399 9.84 3.79 -13.02
CA GLN A 399 10.67 2.74 -12.41
C GLN A 399 12.15 3.13 -12.33
N SER A 400 12.73 3.60 -13.43
CA SER A 400 14.13 4.04 -13.49
C SER A 400 14.41 5.19 -12.53
N LEU A 401 13.53 6.20 -12.48
CA LEU A 401 13.70 7.36 -11.62
C LEU A 401 13.71 6.99 -10.14
N PHE A 402 12.79 6.12 -9.70
CA PHE A 402 12.76 5.67 -8.30
C PHE A 402 14.05 4.94 -7.91
N LEU A 403 14.61 4.13 -8.81
CA LEU A 403 15.85 3.41 -8.56
C LEU A 403 17.08 4.33 -8.50
N LYS A 404 17.05 5.49 -9.18
CA LYS A 404 18.17 6.44 -9.29
C LYS A 404 18.13 7.58 -8.26
N SER A 405 16.96 8.08 -7.88
CA SER A 405 16.81 9.20 -6.93
C SER A 405 16.68 8.73 -5.48
N ASN A 406 17.24 9.45 -4.51
CA ASN A 406 16.98 9.23 -3.07
C ASN A 406 16.21 10.38 -2.41
N SER A 407 15.66 11.30 -3.21
CA SER A 407 14.86 12.43 -2.76
C SER A 407 13.50 11.96 -2.26
N ALA A 408 13.14 12.34 -1.04
CA ALA A 408 11.84 12.05 -0.44
C ALA A 408 10.69 12.57 -1.31
N GLY A 409 10.79 13.82 -1.78
CA GLY A 409 9.74 14.45 -2.60
C GLY A 409 9.51 13.75 -3.94
N LEU A 410 10.58 13.49 -4.69
CA LEU A 410 10.47 12.80 -5.99
C LEU A 410 10.05 11.34 -5.82
N CYS A 411 10.68 10.59 -4.91
CA CYS A 411 10.32 9.18 -4.67
C CYS A 411 8.86 9.04 -4.22
N SER A 412 8.36 9.95 -3.39
CA SER A 412 6.97 10.00 -2.95
C SER A 412 6.02 10.21 -4.15
N THR A 413 6.33 11.19 -5.00
CA THR A 413 5.53 11.49 -6.20
C THR A 413 5.53 10.32 -7.19
N ILE A 414 6.66 9.63 -7.35
CA ILE A 414 6.77 8.46 -8.23
C ILE A 414 5.99 7.27 -7.69
N LEU A 415 6.08 6.96 -6.38
CA LEU A 415 5.30 5.87 -5.80
C LEU A 415 3.80 6.16 -5.87
N ASP A 416 3.38 7.41 -5.65
CA ASP A 416 1.98 7.80 -5.81
C ASP A 416 1.51 7.66 -7.27
N ALA A 417 2.37 8.00 -8.23
CA ALA A 417 2.12 7.78 -9.66
C ALA A 417 1.99 6.30 -10.02
N ILE A 418 2.93 5.44 -9.59
CA ILE A 418 2.88 3.99 -9.82
C ILE A 418 1.64 3.37 -9.15
N SER A 419 1.35 3.80 -7.91
CA SER A 419 0.14 3.39 -7.20
C SER A 419 -1.12 3.79 -7.98
N SER A 420 -1.19 5.02 -8.50
CA SER A 420 -2.29 5.48 -9.34
C SER A 420 -2.46 4.64 -10.60
N VAL A 421 -1.36 4.25 -11.27
CA VAL A 421 -1.41 3.32 -12.42
C VAL A 421 -2.02 1.98 -12.01
N TYR A 422 -1.58 1.39 -10.90
CA TYR A 422 -2.13 0.11 -10.44
C TYR A 422 -3.61 0.18 -10.01
N HIS A 423 -4.05 1.31 -9.46
CA HIS A 423 -5.45 1.51 -9.05
C HIS A 423 -6.37 1.92 -10.21
N ALA A 424 -5.83 2.44 -11.31
CA ALA A 424 -6.62 2.86 -12.46
C ALA A 424 -7.37 1.68 -13.13
N ASP A 425 -6.77 0.49 -13.11
CA ASP A 425 -7.37 -0.75 -13.59
C ASP A 425 -6.71 -1.95 -12.89
N ASN A 426 -7.51 -2.88 -12.36
CA ASN A 426 -7.01 -4.08 -11.69
C ASN A 426 -6.13 -4.95 -12.60
N ALA A 427 -6.23 -4.82 -13.93
CA ALA A 427 -5.36 -5.51 -14.88
C ALA A 427 -3.93 -4.93 -14.93
N ASN A 428 -3.71 -3.69 -14.49
CA ASN A 428 -2.46 -2.96 -14.72
C ASN A 428 -1.24 -3.56 -14.02
N TYR A 429 -1.40 -4.02 -12.78
CA TYR A 429 -0.32 -4.74 -12.08
C TYR A 429 0.12 -5.97 -12.89
N PHE A 430 -0.83 -6.74 -13.42
CA PHE A 430 -0.55 -7.97 -14.18
C PHE A 430 0.00 -7.72 -15.59
N ILE A 431 -0.36 -6.59 -16.22
CA ILE A 431 0.27 -6.14 -17.48
C ILE A 431 1.74 -5.79 -17.24
N LEU A 432 2.04 -5.17 -16.10
CA LEU A 432 3.36 -4.67 -15.74
C LEU A 432 4.23 -5.67 -14.97
N GLU A 433 3.70 -6.83 -14.60
CA GLU A 433 4.39 -7.82 -13.77
C GLU A 433 5.74 -8.28 -14.37
N SER A 434 5.82 -8.36 -15.70
CA SER A 434 7.06 -8.74 -16.40
C SER A 434 8.18 -7.70 -16.29
N GLN A 435 7.89 -6.49 -15.80
CA GLN A 435 8.88 -5.44 -15.59
C GLN A 435 9.59 -5.55 -14.24
N HIS A 436 9.13 -6.44 -13.35
CA HIS A 436 9.74 -6.72 -12.04
C HIS A 436 9.96 -5.45 -11.19
N THR A 437 9.04 -4.48 -11.28
CA THR A 437 9.19 -3.16 -10.66
C THR A 437 9.31 -3.23 -9.15
N LEU A 438 8.37 -3.89 -8.47
CA LEU A 438 8.39 -4.01 -7.01
C LEU A 438 9.53 -4.91 -6.49
N PRO A 439 9.85 -6.06 -7.13
CA PRO A 439 11.06 -6.82 -6.81
C PRO A 439 12.34 -5.97 -6.85
N GLN A 440 12.55 -5.18 -7.91
CA GLN A 440 13.71 -4.29 -8.02
C GLN A 440 13.71 -3.17 -6.99
N PHE A 441 12.53 -2.66 -6.61
CA PHE A 441 12.41 -1.64 -5.57
C PHE A 441 12.78 -2.22 -4.20
N ALA A 442 12.31 -3.43 -3.86
CA ALA A 442 12.63 -4.13 -2.62
C ALA A 442 14.14 -4.26 -2.39
N GLU A 443 14.93 -4.54 -3.43
CA GLU A 443 16.39 -4.65 -3.33
C GLU A 443 17.06 -3.36 -2.84
N LYS A 444 16.50 -2.18 -3.15
CA LYS A 444 17.10 -0.88 -2.82
C LYS A 444 16.31 -0.06 -1.80
N ILE A 445 15.19 -0.57 -1.29
CA ILE A 445 14.26 0.21 -0.45
C ILE A 445 14.90 0.66 0.87
N HIS A 446 15.85 -0.12 1.40
CA HIS A 446 16.60 0.23 2.62
C HIS A 446 17.43 1.53 2.49
N ASN A 447 17.73 1.97 1.26
CA ASN A 447 18.45 3.23 1.01
C ASN A 447 17.51 4.44 0.90
N LYS A 448 16.19 4.23 0.88
CA LYS A 448 15.19 5.29 0.75
C LYS A 448 14.79 5.85 2.13
N PRO A 449 14.26 7.09 2.19
CA PRO A 449 13.72 7.66 3.42
C PRO A 449 12.59 6.81 4.03
N PRO A 450 12.39 6.84 5.36
CA PRO A 450 11.44 5.95 6.05
C PRO A 450 9.99 6.08 5.55
N GLU A 451 9.53 7.30 5.25
CA GLU A 451 8.21 7.55 4.67
C GLU A 451 8.01 6.86 3.30
N ILE A 452 9.08 6.72 2.52
CA ILE A 452 9.07 6.04 1.22
C ILE A 452 9.06 4.53 1.41
N GLN A 453 9.79 4.02 2.42
CA GLN A 453 9.75 2.61 2.80
C GLN A 453 8.32 2.20 3.16
N GLU A 454 7.64 2.97 4.02
CA GLU A 454 6.25 2.70 4.40
C GLU A 454 5.30 2.71 3.20
N LYS A 455 5.42 3.69 2.30
CA LYS A 455 4.58 3.75 1.08
C LYS A 455 4.79 2.53 0.18
N PHE A 456 6.05 2.09 0.01
CA PHE A 456 6.36 0.89 -0.76
C PHE A 456 5.71 -0.37 -0.17
N PHE A 457 5.83 -0.58 1.14
CA PHE A 457 5.23 -1.75 1.80
C PHE A 457 3.69 -1.73 1.75
N LYS A 458 3.06 -0.56 1.87
CA LYS A 458 1.59 -0.42 1.65
C LYS A 458 1.17 -0.78 0.23
N LEU A 459 2.00 -0.45 -0.77
CA LEU A 459 1.75 -0.83 -2.16
C LEU A 459 1.84 -2.36 -2.38
N LEU A 460 2.69 -3.05 -1.63
CA LEU A 460 2.73 -4.52 -1.63
C LEU A 460 1.48 -5.12 -0.96
N GLU A 461 1.03 -4.56 0.16
CA GLU A 461 -0.22 -4.97 0.82
C GLU A 461 -1.43 -4.82 -0.11
N PHE A 462 -1.47 -3.77 -0.94
CA PHE A 462 -2.52 -3.59 -1.96
C PHE A 462 -2.64 -4.80 -2.89
N ILE A 463 -1.52 -5.37 -3.36
CA ILE A 463 -1.53 -6.52 -4.27
C ILE A 463 -2.14 -7.75 -3.60
N VAL A 464 -1.82 -7.97 -2.33
CA VAL A 464 -2.35 -9.12 -1.59
C VAL A 464 -3.81 -8.90 -1.22
N PHE A 465 -4.14 -7.77 -0.60
CA PHE A 465 -5.44 -7.57 0.03
C PHE A 465 -6.53 -7.09 -0.93
N GLN A 466 -6.19 -6.29 -1.94
CA GLN A 466 -7.17 -5.74 -2.88
C GLN A 466 -7.22 -6.51 -4.20
N LEU A 467 -6.06 -6.91 -4.75
CA LEU A 467 -6.02 -7.73 -5.97
C LEU A 467 -6.18 -9.23 -5.68
N ASN A 468 -6.20 -9.65 -4.41
CA ASN A 468 -6.34 -11.06 -3.98
C ASN A 468 -5.31 -11.99 -4.65
N PHE A 469 -4.08 -11.51 -4.82
CA PHE A 469 -3.00 -12.19 -5.53
C PHE A 469 -1.85 -12.58 -4.60
N VAL A 470 -1.11 -13.63 -4.95
CA VAL A 470 0.08 -14.09 -4.21
C VAL A 470 1.35 -13.63 -4.95
N PRO A 471 2.00 -12.53 -4.51
CA PRO A 471 3.13 -11.94 -5.23
C PRO A 471 4.45 -12.65 -4.89
N CYS A 472 4.65 -13.86 -5.42
CA CYS A 472 5.82 -14.70 -5.08
C CYS A 472 7.17 -14.01 -5.37
N LYS A 473 7.28 -13.26 -6.47
CA LYS A 473 8.53 -12.60 -6.86
C LYS A 473 8.91 -11.51 -5.85
N GLU A 474 7.93 -10.72 -5.42
CA GLU A 474 8.08 -9.69 -4.41
C GLU A 474 8.42 -10.29 -3.04
N LEU A 475 7.75 -11.38 -2.65
CA LEU A 475 8.03 -12.09 -1.41
C LEU A 475 9.46 -12.66 -1.38
N ILE A 476 9.97 -13.18 -2.50
CA ILE A 476 11.37 -13.60 -2.62
C ILE A 476 12.31 -12.39 -2.46
N SER A 477 12.02 -11.24 -3.07
CA SER A 477 12.84 -10.04 -2.87
C SER A 477 12.82 -9.54 -1.41
N LEU A 478 11.67 -9.63 -0.72
CA LEU A 478 11.59 -9.32 0.71
C LEU A 478 12.39 -10.29 1.58
N SER A 479 12.43 -11.58 1.22
CA SER A 479 13.23 -12.57 1.93
C SER A 479 14.73 -12.26 1.81
N ILE A 480 15.18 -11.86 0.63
CA ILE A 480 16.57 -11.43 0.40
C ILE A 480 16.90 -10.15 1.19
N LEU A 481 15.98 -9.16 1.20
CA LEU A 481 16.12 -7.93 1.97
C LEU A 481 16.31 -8.20 3.46
N LEU A 482 15.51 -9.10 4.05
CA LEU A 482 15.63 -9.47 5.46
C LEU A 482 16.91 -10.25 5.76
N LYS A 483 17.33 -11.13 4.84
CA LYS A 483 18.56 -11.91 4.99
C LYS A 483 19.81 -11.03 4.94
N SER A 484 19.80 -9.95 4.16
CA SER A 484 20.97 -9.07 4.01
C SER A 484 21.18 -8.14 5.20
N GLN A 485 20.15 -7.88 6.01
CA GLN A 485 20.19 -7.10 7.26
C GLN A 485 20.83 -5.69 7.11
N HIS A 486 20.69 -5.03 5.96
CA HIS A 486 21.31 -3.71 5.74
C HIS A 486 20.74 -2.60 6.62
N SER A 487 19.48 -2.72 7.06
CA SER A 487 18.80 -1.70 7.87
C SER A 487 17.75 -2.33 8.77
N ILE A 488 17.91 -2.18 10.09
CA ILE A 488 16.97 -2.70 11.10
C ILE A 488 15.61 -2.02 11.04
N PRO A 489 15.50 -0.66 10.96
CA PRO A 489 14.19 -0.01 10.82
C PRO A 489 13.40 -0.49 9.59
N CYS A 490 14.06 -0.62 8.44
CA CYS A 490 13.44 -1.15 7.23
C CYS A 490 13.00 -2.62 7.41
N SER A 491 13.83 -3.43 8.07
CA SER A 491 13.52 -4.83 8.37
C SER A 491 12.31 -4.97 9.30
N ILE A 492 12.13 -4.06 10.25
CA ILE A 492 10.95 -4.02 11.12
C ILE A 492 9.68 -3.77 10.29
N ILE A 493 9.69 -2.78 9.38
CA ILE A 493 8.53 -2.50 8.52
C ILE A 493 8.25 -3.69 7.57
N CYS A 494 9.31 -4.29 7.02
CA CYS A 494 9.21 -5.51 6.22
C CYS A 494 8.56 -6.66 6.99
N MET A 495 9.01 -6.91 8.23
CA MET A 495 8.44 -7.96 9.11
C MET A 495 6.99 -7.69 9.49
N GLN A 496 6.61 -6.43 9.72
CA GLN A 496 5.21 -6.05 9.95
C GLN A 496 4.34 -6.38 8.75
N THR A 497 4.80 -6.02 7.54
CA THR A 497 4.13 -6.32 6.27
C THR A 497 3.97 -7.84 6.07
N LEU A 498 5.06 -8.60 6.24
CA LEU A 498 5.02 -10.06 6.12
C LEU A 498 4.11 -10.71 7.15
N SER A 499 4.03 -10.16 8.37
CA SER A 499 3.12 -10.65 9.40
C SER A 499 1.65 -10.36 9.06
N ASN A 500 1.35 -9.20 8.49
CA ASN A 500 0.00 -8.85 8.02
C ASN A 500 -0.44 -9.78 6.89
N ILE A 501 0.42 -10.03 5.91
CA ILE A 501 0.17 -10.97 4.81
C ILE A 501 -0.06 -12.39 5.35
N LEU A 502 0.79 -12.84 6.28
CA LEU A 502 0.67 -14.18 6.87
C LEU A 502 -0.64 -14.38 7.65
N LYS A 503 -1.10 -13.34 8.37
CA LYS A 503 -2.36 -13.36 9.12
C LYS A 503 -3.60 -13.27 8.22
N HIS A 504 -3.45 -12.80 6.99
CA HIS A 504 -4.56 -12.58 6.07
C HIS A 504 -5.16 -13.89 5.52
N ASN A 505 -4.32 -14.86 5.14
CA ASN A 505 -4.79 -16.13 4.59
C ASN A 505 -3.82 -17.28 4.91
N THR A 506 -4.37 -18.44 5.27
CA THR A 506 -3.58 -19.62 5.66
C THR A 506 -2.68 -20.15 4.55
N ILE A 507 -2.98 -19.89 3.27
CA ILE A 507 -2.13 -20.27 2.14
C ILE A 507 -0.71 -19.70 2.28
N PHE A 508 -0.55 -18.54 2.92
CA PHE A 508 0.76 -17.92 3.09
C PHE A 508 1.69 -18.71 4.02
N LYS A 509 1.16 -19.63 4.84
CA LYS A 509 2.00 -20.59 5.57
C LYS A 509 2.77 -21.51 4.63
N ASP A 510 2.13 -21.94 3.56
CA ASP A 510 2.77 -22.77 2.53
C ASP A 510 3.61 -21.90 1.60
N VAL A 511 3.10 -20.75 1.15
CA VAL A 511 3.88 -19.83 0.29
C VAL A 511 5.21 -19.46 0.94
N TYR A 512 5.23 -19.11 2.24
CA TYR A 512 6.45 -18.68 2.93
C TYR A 512 7.48 -19.81 3.07
N ARG A 513 7.03 -21.06 3.16
CA ARG A 513 7.91 -22.23 3.11
C ARG A 513 8.51 -22.37 1.71
N GLU A 514 7.68 -22.30 0.68
CA GLU A 514 8.07 -22.63 -0.69
C GLU A 514 8.92 -21.53 -1.36
N VAL A 515 8.76 -20.27 -0.95
CA VAL A 515 9.63 -19.15 -1.37
C VAL A 515 10.86 -18.96 -0.47
N GLY A 516 11.03 -19.78 0.57
CA GLY A 516 12.21 -19.77 1.46
C GLY A 516 12.23 -18.68 2.55
N ILE A 517 11.08 -18.05 2.85
CA ILE A 517 10.99 -17.04 3.93
C ILE A 517 11.16 -17.69 5.30
N LEU A 518 10.67 -18.92 5.51
CA LEU A 518 10.76 -19.61 6.79
C LEU A 518 12.23 -19.79 7.23
N GLU A 519 13.10 -20.21 6.32
CA GLU A 519 14.53 -20.40 6.52
C GLU A 519 15.25 -19.07 6.77
N VAL A 520 14.80 -18.00 6.09
CA VAL A 520 15.28 -16.64 6.38
C VAL A 520 14.88 -16.22 7.80
N PHE A 521 13.65 -16.48 8.24
CA PHE A 521 13.24 -16.20 9.63
C PHE A 521 14.07 -17.00 10.64
N VAL A 522 14.40 -18.25 10.35
CA VAL A 522 15.33 -19.05 11.18
C VAL A 522 16.72 -18.41 11.23
N THR A 523 17.23 -17.93 10.10
CA THR A 523 18.52 -17.22 10.03
C THR A 523 18.48 -15.94 10.87
N CYS A 524 17.41 -15.15 10.79
CA CYS A 524 17.24 -13.95 11.61
C CYS A 524 17.07 -14.30 13.10
N LEU A 525 16.40 -15.41 13.44
CA LEU A 525 16.30 -15.91 14.81
C LEU A 525 17.67 -16.30 15.39
N GLN A 526 18.52 -16.94 14.58
CA GLN A 526 19.89 -17.29 14.96
C GLN A 526 20.71 -16.04 15.26
N HIS A 527 20.58 -15.01 14.42
CA HIS A 527 21.23 -13.71 14.66
C HIS A 527 20.69 -13.04 15.94
N PHE A 528 19.38 -13.06 16.17
CA PHE A 528 18.82 -12.57 17.42
C PHE A 528 19.36 -13.35 18.63
N SER A 529 19.50 -14.67 18.52
CA SER A 529 20.09 -15.51 19.58
C SER A 529 21.56 -15.19 19.86
N THR A 530 22.36 -14.85 18.86
CA THR A 530 23.75 -14.42 19.09
C THR A 530 23.80 -13.09 19.85
N LEU A 531 22.96 -12.12 19.49
CA LEU A 531 22.87 -10.83 20.19
C LEU A 531 22.45 -10.99 21.66
N VAL A 532 21.48 -11.87 21.93
CA VAL A 532 21.01 -12.16 23.29
C VAL A 532 22.11 -12.83 24.14
N LYS A 533 22.97 -13.66 23.54
CA LYS A 533 24.10 -14.31 24.23
C LYS A 533 25.26 -13.37 24.50
N GLU A 534 25.50 -12.42 23.60
CA GLU A 534 26.61 -11.47 23.69
C GLU A 534 26.33 -10.31 24.66
N SER A 535 25.07 -10.02 24.99
CA SER A 535 24.70 -9.04 26.02
C SER A 535 25.13 -9.55 27.41
N PRO A 536 26.18 -8.98 28.04
CA PRO A 536 26.70 -9.48 29.30
C PRO A 536 25.71 -9.15 30.42
N LYS A 537 25.09 -10.18 30.98
CA LYS A 537 24.32 -10.06 32.23
C LYS A 537 25.24 -10.33 33.41
N SER A 538 26.10 -9.37 33.75
CA SER A 538 26.72 -9.32 35.08
C SER A 538 25.74 -8.63 36.03
N GLU A 539 25.40 -9.28 37.15
CA GLU A 539 24.51 -8.75 38.19
C GLU A 539 25.05 -7.47 38.88
N GLU A 540 26.21 -6.95 38.50
CA GLU A 540 26.85 -5.75 39.08
C GLU A 540 27.40 -4.75 38.04
N SER A 541 26.87 -4.68 36.81
CA SER A 541 27.32 -3.67 35.83
C SER A 541 26.16 -3.03 35.09
N GLN A 542 26.08 -1.70 35.17
CA GLN A 542 25.08 -0.88 34.48
C GLN A 542 25.14 -1.07 32.95
N GLU A 543 23.97 -1.41 32.39
CA GLU A 543 23.43 -1.03 31.08
C GLU A 543 24.29 -1.27 29.83
N VAL A 544 24.27 -2.50 29.32
CA VAL A 544 24.29 -2.74 27.86
C VAL A 544 23.13 -3.68 27.51
N SER A 545 21.90 -3.15 27.54
CA SER A 545 20.72 -3.82 27.02
C SER A 545 20.81 -3.93 25.50
N ILE A 546 20.21 -4.98 24.93
CA ILE A 546 20.03 -5.11 23.48
C ILE A 546 19.33 -3.83 22.98
N ASP A 547 19.77 -3.32 21.83
CA ASP A 547 19.12 -2.17 21.20
C ASP A 547 17.62 -2.45 20.98
N THR A 548 16.78 -1.46 21.29
CA THR A 548 15.32 -1.61 21.31
C THR A 548 14.74 -2.04 19.95
N ASP A 549 15.36 -1.63 18.85
CA ASP A 549 14.93 -2.02 17.51
C ASP A 549 15.33 -3.46 17.18
N HIS A 550 16.53 -3.89 17.58
CA HIS A 550 16.96 -5.29 17.47
C HIS A 550 16.07 -6.24 18.28
N GLU A 551 15.68 -5.85 19.49
CA GLU A 551 14.72 -6.61 20.32
C GLU A 551 13.37 -6.70 19.63
N LYS A 552 12.82 -5.56 19.19
CA LYS A 552 11.53 -5.49 18.48
C LYS A 552 11.53 -6.37 17.22
N LEU A 553 12.59 -6.33 16.42
CA LEU A 553 12.73 -7.18 15.23
C LEU A 553 12.74 -8.67 15.61
N GLY A 554 13.52 -9.06 16.62
CA GLY A 554 13.58 -10.43 17.12
C GLY A 554 12.21 -10.96 17.58
N LEU A 555 11.45 -10.14 18.31
CA LEU A 555 10.10 -10.48 18.76
C LEU A 555 9.13 -10.67 17.60
N LEU A 556 9.16 -9.80 16.59
CA LEU A 556 8.34 -9.93 15.37
C LEU A 556 8.65 -11.23 14.62
N ILE A 557 9.94 -11.61 14.54
CA ILE A 557 10.36 -12.87 13.91
C ILE A 557 9.81 -14.07 14.67
N ILE A 558 9.89 -14.06 16.01
CA ILE A 558 9.36 -15.15 16.84
C ILE A 558 7.83 -15.27 16.68
N GLU A 559 7.10 -14.15 16.68
CA GLU A 559 5.64 -14.16 16.48
C GLU A 559 5.25 -14.70 15.10
N ALA A 560 5.98 -14.30 14.05
CA ALA A 560 5.76 -14.81 12.69
C ALA A 560 6.06 -16.31 12.60
N LEU A 561 7.14 -16.80 13.24
CA LEU A 561 7.46 -18.22 13.31
C LEU A 561 6.39 -19.03 14.06
N ILE A 562 5.90 -18.56 15.21
CA ILE A 562 4.79 -19.19 15.93
C ILE A 562 3.56 -19.32 15.00
N THR A 563 3.25 -18.25 14.27
CA THR A 563 2.12 -18.24 13.32
C THR A 563 2.33 -19.24 12.17
N LEU A 564 3.54 -19.35 11.62
CA LEU A 564 3.89 -20.30 10.56
C LEU A 564 3.81 -21.75 11.01
N LEU A 565 4.23 -22.03 12.24
CA LEU A 565 4.26 -23.37 12.81
C LEU A 565 2.88 -23.84 13.25
N ASN A 566 1.99 -22.92 13.64
CA ASN A 566 0.69 -23.24 14.18
C ASN A 566 -0.13 -24.15 13.24
N GLY A 567 -0.38 -25.38 13.67
CA GLY A 567 -1.13 -26.39 12.93
C GLY A 567 -0.53 -26.83 11.60
N ASN A 568 0.73 -26.49 11.29
CA ASN A 568 1.39 -26.84 10.03
C ASN A 568 2.64 -27.71 10.29
N SER A 569 2.46 -29.03 10.18
CA SER A 569 3.53 -30.00 10.44
C SER A 569 4.65 -29.96 9.39
N ASN A 570 4.37 -29.56 8.14
CA ASN A 570 5.41 -29.41 7.11
C ASN A 570 6.35 -28.26 7.47
N ASN A 571 5.80 -27.12 7.88
CA ASN A 571 6.59 -25.98 8.36
C ASN A 571 7.42 -26.33 9.59
N ALA A 572 6.85 -27.11 10.53
CA ALA A 572 7.59 -27.60 11.69
C ALA A 572 8.77 -28.48 11.31
N THR A 573 8.63 -29.36 10.31
CA THR A 573 9.73 -30.17 9.80
C THR A 573 10.86 -29.30 9.22
N ILE A 574 10.54 -28.37 8.31
CA ILE A 574 11.57 -27.48 7.71
C ILE A 574 12.24 -26.60 8.79
N PHE A 575 11.48 -26.13 9.77
CA PHE A 575 12.03 -25.36 10.90
C PHE A 575 13.05 -26.16 11.71
N ARG A 576 12.80 -27.46 11.94
CA ARG A 576 13.76 -28.36 12.61
C ARG A 576 15.01 -28.59 11.75
N GLU A 577 14.83 -28.89 10.47
CA GLU A 577 15.92 -29.13 9.51
C GLU A 577 16.83 -27.91 9.35
N SER A 578 16.24 -26.70 9.42
CA SER A 578 16.96 -25.42 9.38
C SER A 578 17.70 -25.09 10.69
N GLY A 579 17.62 -25.94 11.72
CA GLY A 579 18.24 -25.71 13.02
C GLY A 579 17.47 -24.73 13.94
N GLY A 580 16.24 -24.37 13.58
CA GLY A 580 15.40 -23.44 14.33
C GLY A 580 15.08 -23.94 15.74
N ALA A 581 14.81 -25.25 15.91
CA ALA A 581 14.49 -25.84 17.23
C ALA A 581 15.66 -25.71 18.21
N LYS A 582 16.90 -25.98 17.76
CA LYS A 582 18.12 -25.81 18.59
C LYS A 582 18.35 -24.35 18.97
N CYS A 583 18.11 -23.43 18.02
CA CYS A 583 18.20 -22.01 18.26
C CYS A 583 17.19 -21.54 19.32
N ALA A 584 15.91 -21.90 19.13
CA ALA A 584 14.85 -21.60 20.08
C ALA A 584 15.16 -22.18 21.47
N LEU A 585 15.73 -23.39 21.55
CA LEU A 585 16.13 -24.01 22.82
C LEU A 585 17.13 -23.13 23.55
N SER A 586 18.13 -22.61 22.83
CA SER A 586 19.13 -21.73 23.42
C SER A 586 18.59 -20.37 23.87
N LEU A 587 17.41 -19.96 23.41
CA LEU A 587 16.74 -18.73 23.87
C LEU A 587 15.97 -18.93 25.19
N VAL A 588 15.49 -20.15 25.48
CA VAL A 588 14.67 -20.45 26.67
C VAL A 588 15.38 -20.13 28.00
N VAL A 589 16.72 -20.20 28.02
CA VAL A 589 17.49 -19.88 29.23
C VAL A 589 17.40 -18.39 29.61
N HIS A 590 17.22 -17.50 28.62
CA HIS A 590 17.22 -16.05 28.82
C HIS A 590 15.83 -15.53 29.21
N ALA A 591 15.74 -14.83 30.35
CA ALA A 591 14.44 -14.43 30.93
C ALA A 591 13.57 -13.55 30.01
N ASP A 592 14.17 -12.62 29.27
CA ASP A 592 13.47 -11.56 28.54
C ASP A 592 12.69 -12.09 27.32
N CYS A 593 13.22 -13.14 26.67
CA CYS A 593 12.61 -13.76 25.49
C CYS A 593 12.10 -15.18 25.75
N ARG A 594 12.18 -15.67 27.00
CA ARG A 594 11.82 -17.05 27.36
C ARG A 594 10.39 -17.40 26.98
N HIS A 595 9.44 -16.52 27.27
CA HIS A 595 8.03 -16.80 27.04
C HIS A 595 7.73 -16.97 25.54
N GLN A 596 8.35 -16.11 24.73
CA GLN A 596 8.24 -16.10 23.28
C GLN A 596 8.92 -17.34 22.67
N ALA A 597 10.12 -17.71 23.15
CA ALA A 597 10.81 -18.93 22.74
C ALA A 597 10.02 -20.21 23.12
N LEU A 598 9.41 -20.24 24.30
CA LEU A 598 8.51 -21.32 24.71
C LEU A 598 7.25 -21.39 23.84
N GLY A 599 6.78 -20.26 23.29
CA GLY A 599 5.72 -20.21 22.29
C GLY A 599 6.06 -21.02 21.03
N ILE A 600 7.31 -20.94 20.54
CA ILE A 600 7.77 -21.78 19.42
C ILE A 600 7.72 -23.26 19.81
N PHE A 601 8.24 -23.62 21.00
CA PHE A 601 8.23 -25.01 21.48
C PHE A 601 6.82 -25.57 21.64
N ARG A 602 5.87 -24.75 22.10
CA ARG A 602 4.46 -25.14 22.17
C ARG A 602 3.97 -25.59 20.81
N GLU A 603 4.20 -24.81 19.75
CA GLU A 603 3.76 -25.19 18.41
C GLU A 603 4.51 -26.42 17.88
N LEU A 604 5.80 -26.58 18.18
CA LEU A 604 6.57 -27.77 17.78
C LEU A 604 6.05 -29.06 18.44
N MET A 605 5.76 -29.01 19.75
CA MET A 605 5.24 -30.16 20.51
C MET A 605 3.84 -30.57 20.07
N LEU A 606 3.01 -29.61 19.63
CA LEU A 606 1.65 -29.88 19.15
C LEU A 606 1.62 -30.47 17.73
N ASN A 607 2.68 -30.27 16.94
CA ASN A 607 2.82 -30.78 15.58
C ASN A 607 3.40 -32.21 15.52
N GLY A 608 3.40 -32.80 14.32
CA GLY A 608 4.10 -34.07 14.08
C GLY A 608 5.59 -33.99 14.42
N GLY A 609 6.13 -35.02 15.09
CA GLY A 609 7.55 -35.09 15.49
C GLY A 609 7.89 -34.40 16.82
N GLY A 610 6.90 -33.93 17.59
CA GLY A 610 7.12 -33.23 18.87
C GLY A 610 7.75 -34.05 20.00
N ASP A 611 7.99 -35.35 19.80
CA ASP A 611 8.59 -36.26 20.78
C ASP A 611 10.02 -35.82 21.17
N GLU A 612 10.86 -35.53 20.18
CA GLU A 612 12.22 -35.03 20.43
C GLU A 612 12.23 -33.62 21.04
N ASP A 613 11.31 -32.75 20.60
CA ASP A 613 11.20 -31.38 21.09
C ASP A 613 10.79 -31.35 22.58
N MET A 614 9.81 -32.17 22.97
CA MET A 614 9.40 -32.29 24.38
C MET A 614 10.52 -32.91 25.23
N GLY A 615 11.16 -33.98 24.73
CA GLY A 615 12.26 -34.63 25.43
C GLY A 615 13.44 -33.69 25.68
N THR A 616 13.86 -32.92 24.68
CA THR A 616 14.97 -31.96 24.80
C THR A 616 14.64 -30.81 25.75
N LEU A 617 13.40 -30.31 25.75
CA LEU A 617 12.96 -29.27 26.66
C LEU A 617 12.94 -29.76 28.14
N LEU A 618 12.47 -30.99 28.37
CA LEU A 618 12.50 -31.60 29.70
C LEU A 618 13.93 -31.94 30.15
N ALA A 619 14.80 -32.37 29.23
CA ALA A 619 16.21 -32.59 29.51
C ALA A 619 16.92 -31.29 29.91
N MET A 620 16.67 -30.17 29.23
CA MET A 620 17.18 -28.85 29.65
C MET A 620 16.72 -28.50 31.06
N MET A 621 15.45 -28.70 31.36
CA MET A 621 14.90 -28.43 32.69
C MET A 621 15.61 -29.24 33.78
N HIS A 622 15.93 -30.51 33.48
CA HIS A 622 16.69 -31.39 34.37
C HIS A 622 18.16 -30.94 34.55
N SER A 623 18.82 -30.54 33.46
CA SER A 623 20.21 -30.06 33.50
C SER A 623 20.38 -28.66 34.10
N ALA A 624 19.29 -27.90 34.24
CA ALA A 624 19.32 -26.59 34.89
C ALA A 624 19.63 -26.73 36.40
N SER A 625 20.28 -25.69 36.96
CA SER A 625 20.63 -25.68 38.38
C SER A 625 19.41 -25.89 39.30
N ALA A 626 19.64 -26.41 40.49
CA ALA A 626 18.59 -26.66 41.49
C ALA A 626 17.73 -25.41 41.74
N ASP A 627 18.40 -24.25 41.84
CA ASP A 627 17.84 -22.92 42.11
C ASP A 627 17.24 -22.20 40.90
N ALA A 628 17.26 -22.79 39.69
CA ALA A 628 16.61 -22.24 38.50
C ALA A 628 15.07 -22.37 38.52
N LEU A 629 14.44 -21.98 39.63
CA LEU A 629 13.03 -22.22 39.96
C LEU A 629 12.07 -21.60 38.93
N VAL A 630 12.33 -20.35 38.52
CA VAL A 630 11.51 -19.64 37.53
C VAL A 630 11.59 -20.30 36.15
N LEU A 631 12.79 -20.75 35.74
CA LEU A 631 12.99 -21.46 34.47
C LEU A 631 12.21 -22.78 34.44
N LYS A 632 12.37 -23.61 35.50
CA LYS A 632 11.64 -24.88 35.65
C LYS A 632 10.13 -24.66 35.64
N GLY A 633 9.65 -23.65 36.36
CA GLY A 633 8.23 -23.28 36.39
C GLY A 633 7.68 -22.89 35.02
N HIS A 634 8.41 -22.07 34.26
CA HIS A 634 7.97 -21.67 32.91
C HIS A 634 7.96 -22.83 31.91
N ILE A 635 8.98 -23.70 31.93
CA ILE A 635 9.02 -24.90 31.09
C ILE A 635 7.84 -25.80 31.40
N LEU A 636 7.58 -26.10 32.69
CA LEU A 636 6.47 -26.95 33.10
C LEU A 636 5.12 -26.37 32.72
N LYS A 637 4.92 -25.05 32.85
CA LYS A 637 3.67 -24.40 32.40
C LYS A 637 3.45 -24.56 30.90
N CYS A 638 4.50 -24.45 30.09
CA CYS A 638 4.42 -24.68 28.64
C CYS A 638 4.04 -26.14 28.31
N VAL A 639 4.71 -27.11 28.94
CA VAL A 639 4.40 -28.54 28.77
C VAL A 639 2.97 -28.84 29.23
N LEU A 640 2.57 -28.35 30.41
CA LEU A 640 1.22 -28.47 30.95
C LEU A 640 0.17 -27.94 29.97
N GLN A 641 0.40 -26.79 29.35
CA GLN A 641 -0.50 -26.25 28.32
C GLN A 641 -0.63 -27.21 27.13
N CYS A 642 0.48 -27.76 26.65
CA CYS A 642 0.46 -28.73 25.55
C CYS A 642 -0.30 -30.02 25.91
N LEU A 643 -0.17 -30.49 27.15
CA LEU A 643 -0.89 -31.68 27.66
C LEU A 643 -2.41 -31.44 27.71
N ARG A 644 -2.84 -30.22 28.03
CA ARG A 644 -4.27 -29.86 28.03
C ARG A 644 -4.87 -29.95 26.64
N GLU A 645 -4.15 -29.44 25.64
CA GLU A 645 -4.66 -29.26 24.28
C GLU A 645 -4.72 -30.55 23.46
N SER A 646 -3.87 -31.54 23.75
CA SER A 646 -3.75 -32.73 22.91
C SER A 646 -3.57 -34.04 23.71
N HIS A 647 -4.32 -35.08 23.35
CA HIS A 647 -4.07 -36.44 23.86
C HIS A 647 -2.76 -37.02 23.31
N ARG A 648 -2.34 -36.59 22.12
CA ARG A 648 -1.07 -37.00 21.52
C ARG A 648 0.10 -36.56 22.40
N THR A 649 0.10 -35.32 22.87
CA THR A 649 1.18 -34.79 23.73
C THR A 649 1.23 -35.51 25.07
N ARG A 650 0.09 -35.93 25.66
CA ARG A 650 0.07 -36.79 26.86
C ARG A 650 0.76 -38.14 26.62
N ASN A 651 0.49 -38.75 25.46
CA ASN A 651 1.15 -40.00 25.09
C ASN A 651 2.65 -39.84 24.89
N VAL A 652 3.06 -38.76 24.22
CA VAL A 652 4.47 -38.40 24.04
C VAL A 652 5.15 -38.16 25.38
N PHE A 653 4.52 -37.40 26.28
CA PHE A 653 5.03 -37.09 27.60
C PHE A 653 5.41 -38.34 28.39
N ARG A 654 4.58 -39.39 28.37
CA ARG A 654 4.95 -40.68 28.97
C ARG A 654 6.14 -41.33 28.25
N LYS A 655 6.12 -41.37 26.91
CA LYS A 655 7.17 -42.03 26.11
C LYS A 655 8.56 -41.43 26.33
N VAL A 656 8.63 -40.11 26.47
CA VAL A 656 9.90 -39.38 26.70
C VAL A 656 10.35 -39.41 28.17
N GLY A 657 9.68 -40.16 29.04
CA GLY A 657 10.01 -40.24 30.46
C GLY A 657 9.57 -39.01 31.28
N GLY A 658 8.54 -38.29 30.84
CA GLY A 658 8.09 -37.05 31.46
C GLY A 658 7.80 -37.16 32.97
N PHE A 659 7.22 -38.28 33.43
CA PHE A 659 7.02 -38.51 34.87
C PHE A 659 8.33 -38.61 35.66
N VAL A 660 9.37 -39.20 35.07
CA VAL A 660 10.70 -39.29 35.68
C VAL A 660 11.35 -37.91 35.75
N TYR A 661 11.20 -37.09 34.71
CA TYR A 661 11.64 -35.69 34.74
C TYR A 661 10.92 -34.88 35.82
N LEU A 662 9.61 -35.10 36.04
CA LEU A 662 8.88 -34.45 37.13
C LEU A 662 9.39 -34.88 38.51
N LEU A 663 9.65 -36.17 38.72
CA LEU A 663 10.30 -36.63 39.96
C LEU A 663 11.66 -35.98 40.14
N SER A 664 12.46 -35.89 39.08
CA SER A 664 13.75 -35.22 39.14
C SER A 664 13.64 -33.74 39.52
N VAL A 665 12.57 -33.04 39.15
CA VAL A 665 12.35 -31.67 39.63
C VAL A 665 12.18 -31.67 41.15
N ILE A 666 11.38 -32.59 41.70
CA ILE A 666 11.19 -32.73 43.15
C ILE A 666 12.52 -33.08 43.85
N VAL A 667 13.30 -34.01 43.29
CA VAL A 667 14.66 -34.33 43.79
C VAL A 667 15.56 -33.10 43.78
N SER A 668 15.53 -32.30 42.70
CA SER A 668 16.31 -31.06 42.62
C SER A 668 15.86 -29.98 43.60
N MET A 669 14.70 -30.18 44.25
CA MET A 669 14.13 -29.32 45.29
C MET A 669 14.42 -29.86 46.70
N GLU A 670 15.43 -30.72 46.86
CA GLU A 670 15.80 -31.32 48.13
C GLU A 670 16.04 -30.26 49.23
N GLY A 671 15.36 -30.43 50.36
CA GLY A 671 15.46 -29.57 51.53
C GLY A 671 14.77 -28.21 51.42
N CYS A 672 14.00 -27.94 50.36
CA CYS A 672 13.34 -26.63 50.18
C CYS A 672 12.22 -26.33 51.20
N LEU A 673 11.69 -27.36 51.87
CA LEU A 673 10.61 -27.28 52.87
C LEU A 673 11.08 -27.63 54.30
N LYS A 674 12.38 -27.50 54.59
CA LYS A 674 12.92 -27.62 55.96
C LYS A 674 12.44 -26.47 56.87
N ASN A 675 12.47 -26.70 58.19
CA ASN A 675 12.09 -25.69 59.18
C ASN A 675 12.98 -24.43 59.07
N GLU A 676 14.29 -24.64 58.93
CA GLU A 676 15.28 -23.62 58.57
C GLU A 676 15.80 -23.88 57.17
N GLN A 677 15.59 -22.93 56.26
CA GLN A 677 16.01 -23.06 54.87
C GLN A 677 17.52 -22.84 54.75
N SER A 678 18.21 -23.82 54.18
CA SER A 678 19.62 -23.72 53.80
C SER A 678 19.78 -23.15 52.38
N PRO A 679 20.95 -22.60 52.02
CA PRO A 679 21.26 -22.25 50.63
C PRO A 679 21.09 -23.48 49.72
N PRO A 680 20.50 -23.35 48.51
CA PRO A 680 20.11 -22.10 47.85
C PRO A 680 18.66 -21.63 48.14
N TRP A 681 17.89 -22.35 48.96
CA TRP A 681 16.44 -22.13 49.15
C TRP A 681 16.08 -20.89 49.95
N ASN A 682 16.99 -20.41 50.79
CA ASN A 682 16.84 -19.18 51.56
C ASN A 682 16.63 -17.91 50.71
N LYS A 683 16.91 -17.97 49.40
CA LYS A 683 16.69 -16.86 48.45
C LYS A 683 15.25 -16.78 47.93
N PHE A 684 14.42 -17.80 48.12
CA PHE A 684 13.07 -17.90 47.55
C PHE A 684 11.99 -17.81 48.62
N THR A 685 10.84 -17.24 48.26
CA THR A 685 9.68 -17.23 49.17
C THR A 685 8.98 -18.60 49.18
N ALA A 686 8.30 -18.93 50.28
CA ALA A 686 7.49 -20.14 50.39
C ALA A 686 6.48 -20.26 49.23
N GLN A 687 5.87 -19.14 48.84
CA GLN A 687 4.95 -19.06 47.71
C GLN A 687 5.60 -19.50 46.39
N GLN A 688 6.84 -19.07 46.09
CA GLN A 688 7.53 -19.46 44.86
C GLN A 688 7.80 -20.96 44.81
N ILE A 689 8.24 -21.55 45.92
CA ILE A 689 8.49 -22.99 46.05
C ILE A 689 7.19 -23.79 45.89
N LEU A 690 6.14 -23.40 46.60
CA LEU A 690 4.82 -24.05 46.54
C LEU A 690 4.17 -23.90 45.16
N THR A 691 4.38 -22.76 44.47
CA THR A 691 3.90 -22.56 43.10
C THR A 691 4.52 -23.58 42.13
N LEU A 692 5.82 -23.86 42.25
CA LEU A 692 6.49 -24.86 41.42
C LEU A 692 5.97 -26.26 41.74
N LEU A 693 5.86 -26.63 43.03
CA LEU A 693 5.31 -27.93 43.44
C LEU A 693 3.89 -28.13 42.94
N HIS A 694 3.01 -27.13 43.11
CA HIS A 694 1.66 -27.14 42.59
C HIS A 694 1.64 -27.31 41.05
N THR A 695 2.57 -26.67 40.33
CA THR A 695 2.69 -26.85 38.88
C THR A 695 3.13 -28.27 38.51
N VAL A 696 4.06 -28.87 39.26
CA VAL A 696 4.49 -30.28 39.08
C VAL A 696 3.31 -31.22 39.25
N PHE A 697 2.58 -31.11 40.37
CA PHE A 697 1.42 -31.97 40.63
C PHE A 697 0.30 -31.77 39.61
N ASN A 698 0.01 -30.55 39.18
CA ASN A 698 -0.94 -30.30 38.10
C ASN A 698 -0.50 -30.92 36.77
N THR A 699 0.80 -30.91 36.48
CA THR A 699 1.35 -31.56 35.28
C THR A 699 1.15 -33.08 35.35
N ILE A 700 1.39 -33.69 36.53
CA ILE A 700 1.07 -35.11 36.78
C ILE A 700 -0.41 -35.39 36.53
N THR A 701 -1.30 -34.60 37.15
CA THR A 701 -2.75 -34.75 37.04
C THR A 701 -3.20 -34.68 35.58
N VAL A 702 -2.85 -33.61 34.86
CA VAL A 702 -3.27 -33.43 33.46
C VAL A 702 -2.66 -34.47 32.53
N ALA A 703 -1.43 -34.92 32.79
CA ALA A 703 -0.81 -36.00 32.01
C ALA A 703 -1.58 -37.33 32.13
N MET A 704 -2.19 -37.61 33.28
CA MET A 704 -3.00 -38.82 33.49
C MET A 704 -4.48 -38.65 33.10
N ARG A 705 -4.97 -37.42 33.08
CA ARG A 705 -6.37 -37.09 32.89
C ARG A 705 -6.89 -37.63 31.57
N PHE A 706 -7.96 -38.44 31.64
CA PHE A 706 -8.56 -39.14 30.50
C PHE A 706 -7.55 -39.97 29.66
N GLU A 707 -6.42 -40.36 30.24
CA GLU A 707 -5.35 -41.13 29.56
C GLU A 707 -4.95 -42.35 30.42
N PRO A 708 -5.69 -43.47 30.32
CA PRO A 708 -5.55 -44.60 31.25
C PRO A 708 -4.16 -45.25 31.19
N ALA A 709 -3.51 -45.18 30.03
CA ALA A 709 -2.18 -45.74 29.82
C ALA A 709 -1.10 -44.95 30.60
N ASN A 710 -1.32 -43.65 30.79
CA ASN A 710 -0.48 -42.79 31.63
C ASN A 710 -0.78 -43.00 33.11
N ALA A 711 -2.06 -43.09 33.49
CA ALA A 711 -2.47 -43.35 34.86
C ALA A 711 -1.93 -44.70 35.39
N LYS A 712 -1.99 -45.76 34.56
CA LYS A 712 -1.42 -47.07 34.88
C LYS A 712 0.10 -47.02 35.04
N PHE A 713 0.80 -46.35 34.12
CA PHE A 713 2.25 -46.18 34.20
C PHE A 713 2.65 -45.44 35.48
N PHE A 714 2.00 -44.32 35.78
CA PHE A 714 2.26 -43.55 37.00
C PHE A 714 2.00 -44.38 38.26
N HIS A 715 0.93 -45.16 38.30
CA HIS A 715 0.65 -46.03 39.43
C HIS A 715 1.75 -47.08 39.65
N GLN A 716 2.15 -47.79 38.59
CA GLN A 716 3.07 -48.93 38.70
C GLN A 716 4.53 -48.50 38.84
N GLU A 717 4.96 -47.52 38.06
CA GLU A 717 6.38 -47.17 37.91
C GLU A 717 6.80 -45.96 38.76
N ILE A 718 5.85 -45.19 39.31
CA ILE A 718 6.14 -43.97 40.08
C ILE A 718 5.60 -44.06 41.51
N CYS A 719 4.29 -44.28 41.70
CA CYS A 719 3.68 -44.30 43.04
C CYS A 719 4.24 -45.42 43.93
N LEU A 720 4.37 -46.64 43.39
CA LEU A 720 4.78 -47.83 44.15
C LEU A 720 6.30 -47.95 44.37
N THR A 721 7.09 -47.14 43.68
CA THR A 721 8.55 -47.31 43.57
C THR A 721 9.32 -46.18 44.23
N SER A 722 9.04 -44.93 43.88
CA SER A 722 9.95 -43.81 44.20
C SER A 722 9.26 -42.51 44.64
N LEU A 723 7.95 -42.37 44.46
CA LEU A 723 7.24 -41.11 44.76
C LEU A 723 7.39 -40.71 46.24
N CYS A 724 7.13 -41.61 47.18
CA CYS A 724 7.23 -41.32 48.62
C CYS A 724 8.66 -40.95 49.04
N ASP A 725 9.66 -41.70 48.57
CA ASP A 725 11.07 -41.44 48.89
C ASP A 725 11.50 -40.07 48.34
N THR A 726 11.08 -39.75 47.11
CA THR A 726 11.34 -38.45 46.48
C THR A 726 10.68 -37.30 47.24
N LEU A 727 9.47 -37.49 47.77
CA LEU A 727 8.78 -36.47 48.55
C LEU A 727 9.42 -36.24 49.92
N ARG A 728 10.01 -37.27 50.54
CA ARG A 728 10.76 -37.12 51.80
C ARG A 728 11.96 -36.19 51.66
N LEU A 729 12.63 -36.22 50.49
CA LEU A 729 13.76 -35.33 50.20
C LEU A 729 13.42 -33.84 50.28
N LEU A 730 12.15 -33.42 50.15
CA LEU A 730 11.75 -32.02 50.31
C LEU A 730 12.08 -31.45 51.70
N GLY A 731 12.25 -32.31 52.71
CA GLY A 731 12.63 -31.92 54.08
C GLY A 731 11.45 -31.57 54.98
N CYS A 732 10.21 -31.67 54.49
CA CYS A 732 8.99 -31.56 55.31
C CYS A 732 8.57 -32.89 55.97
N PHE A 733 9.11 -34.02 55.52
CA PHE A 733 8.87 -35.35 56.10
C PHE A 733 10.17 -35.90 56.72
N SER A 734 10.04 -36.72 57.75
CA SER A 734 11.14 -37.46 58.38
C SER A 734 11.37 -38.83 57.71
N ASP A 735 12.45 -39.52 58.07
CA ASP A 735 12.76 -40.86 57.55
C ASP A 735 11.94 -41.99 58.21
N ARG A 736 11.02 -41.66 59.13
CA ARG A 736 10.15 -42.65 59.78
C ARG A 736 9.18 -43.25 58.77
N THR A 737 9.12 -44.58 58.73
CA THR A 737 8.24 -45.36 57.84
C THR A 737 7.25 -46.26 58.58
N SER A 738 7.37 -46.34 59.91
CA SER A 738 6.48 -47.08 60.80
C SER A 738 5.85 -46.15 61.84
N LEU A 739 4.56 -46.33 62.11
CA LEU A 739 3.86 -45.66 63.22
C LEU A 739 4.23 -46.39 64.52
N GLU A 740 4.60 -45.63 65.55
CA GLU A 740 4.78 -46.14 66.91
C GLU A 740 3.42 -46.12 67.63
N GLU A 741 3.17 -47.07 68.54
CA GLU A 741 1.97 -47.06 69.39
C GLU A 741 2.00 -45.85 70.32
N MET A 742 1.18 -44.83 70.02
CA MET A 742 1.03 -43.64 70.85
C MET A 742 -0.01 -43.88 71.95
N ASN A 743 0.32 -43.51 73.19
CA ASN A 743 -0.67 -43.41 74.26
C ASN A 743 -1.64 -42.25 73.97
N GLU A 744 -2.94 -42.51 74.10
CA GLU A 744 -4.06 -41.63 73.75
C GLU A 744 -4.10 -40.29 74.53
N ASN A 745 -3.20 -39.35 74.24
CA ASN A 745 -3.41 -37.94 74.57
C ASN A 745 -3.77 -37.20 73.29
N PHE A 746 -5.07 -37.09 73.02
CA PHE A 746 -5.61 -36.44 71.83
C PHE A 746 -5.25 -34.94 71.78
N SER A 747 -5.06 -34.45 70.55
CA SER A 747 -4.79 -33.07 70.16
C SER A 747 -5.76 -32.08 70.79
N SER A 748 -5.31 -30.84 71.02
CA SER A 748 -6.23 -29.78 71.41
C SER A 748 -7.15 -29.44 70.22
N PRO A 749 -8.43 -29.07 70.45
CA PRO A 749 -9.32 -28.63 69.38
C PRO A 749 -8.81 -27.42 68.60
N VAL A 750 -7.82 -26.69 69.14
CA VAL A 750 -7.12 -25.59 68.48
C VAL A 750 -6.18 -26.13 67.38
N ASP A 751 -5.43 -27.19 67.64
CA ASP A 751 -4.51 -27.82 66.67
C ASP A 751 -5.28 -28.31 65.42
N ASP A 752 -6.42 -28.98 65.64
CA ASP A 752 -7.27 -29.49 64.58
C ASP A 752 -7.79 -28.35 63.69
N THR A 753 -8.19 -27.21 64.28
CA THR A 753 -8.67 -26.05 63.52
C THR A 753 -7.57 -25.38 62.70
N VAL A 754 -6.33 -25.34 63.21
CA VAL A 754 -5.18 -24.72 62.52
C VAL A 754 -4.82 -25.52 61.27
N PHE A 755 -4.58 -26.84 61.39
CA PHE A 755 -4.21 -27.67 60.25
C PHE A 755 -5.39 -27.89 59.29
N HIS A 756 -6.63 -27.95 59.77
CA HIS A 756 -7.81 -27.97 58.91
C HIS A 756 -7.91 -26.69 58.07
N THR A 757 -7.67 -25.52 58.67
CA THR A 757 -7.67 -24.23 57.95
C THR A 757 -6.52 -24.16 56.95
N LEU A 758 -5.35 -24.68 57.30
CA LEU A 758 -4.20 -24.76 56.39
C LEU A 758 -4.47 -25.70 55.20
N PHE A 759 -5.07 -26.87 55.44
CA PHE A 759 -5.41 -27.84 54.40
C PHE A 759 -6.51 -27.32 53.47
N THR A 760 -7.57 -26.73 54.02
CA THR A 760 -8.71 -26.22 53.23
C THR A 760 -8.46 -24.83 52.62
N GLY A 761 -7.39 -24.15 53.04
CA GLY A 761 -6.99 -22.84 52.55
C GLY A 761 -6.27 -22.88 51.20
N ASN A 762 -5.69 -21.74 50.81
CA ASN A 762 -4.94 -21.62 49.56
C ASN A 762 -3.59 -22.32 49.68
N ALA A 763 -3.38 -23.40 48.91
CA ALA A 763 -2.15 -24.18 48.93
C ALA A 763 -0.90 -23.44 48.39
N ILE A 764 -1.07 -22.34 47.65
CA ILE A 764 0.03 -21.58 47.03
C ILE A 764 0.44 -20.39 47.90
N GLU A 765 -0.53 -19.70 48.51
CA GLU A 765 -0.32 -18.59 49.44
C GLU A 765 -0.88 -18.95 50.83
N PRO A 766 -0.21 -19.87 51.55
CA PRO A 766 -0.67 -20.30 52.87
C PRO A 766 -0.30 -19.28 53.94
N ASN A 767 -1.20 -19.08 54.91
CA ASN A 767 -0.87 -18.42 56.16
C ASN A 767 -0.24 -19.43 57.12
N LEU A 768 1.09 -19.46 57.16
CA LEU A 768 1.84 -20.40 58.02
C LEU A 768 1.71 -19.98 59.49
N PRO A 769 1.23 -20.86 60.38
CA PRO A 769 1.07 -20.53 61.79
C PRO A 769 2.44 -20.41 62.48
N GLU A 770 2.68 -19.30 63.19
CA GLU A 770 3.95 -19.03 63.88
C GLU A 770 4.19 -19.94 65.10
N SER A 771 3.13 -20.48 65.69
CA SER A 771 3.18 -21.32 66.89
C SER A 771 3.56 -22.78 66.63
N TYR A 772 3.73 -23.18 65.37
CA TYR A 772 4.08 -24.57 65.00
C TYR A 772 5.30 -24.60 64.08
N PRO A 773 6.10 -25.68 64.11
CA PRO A 773 7.17 -25.91 63.16
C PRO A 773 6.68 -25.81 61.72
N LYS A 774 7.39 -25.04 60.90
CA LYS A 774 7.06 -24.85 59.48
C LYS A 774 7.05 -26.17 58.73
N GLN A 775 7.88 -27.12 59.18
CA GLN A 775 7.96 -28.47 58.63
C GLN A 775 6.60 -29.19 58.61
N LEU A 776 5.83 -29.13 59.70
CA LEU A 776 4.50 -29.76 59.81
C LEU A 776 3.48 -29.04 58.93
N SER A 777 3.57 -27.71 58.84
CA SER A 777 2.73 -26.91 57.96
C SER A 777 2.96 -27.26 56.49
N TYR A 778 4.22 -27.39 56.07
CA TYR A 778 4.57 -27.79 54.71
C TYR A 778 4.18 -29.25 54.41
N ALA A 779 4.32 -30.16 55.36
CA ALA A 779 3.84 -31.54 55.20
C ALA A 779 2.32 -31.57 54.93
N CYS A 780 1.54 -30.79 55.70
CA CYS A 780 0.10 -30.63 55.48
C CYS A 780 -0.22 -30.11 54.07
N LEU A 781 0.52 -29.11 53.58
CA LEU A 781 0.34 -28.56 52.24
C LEU A 781 0.73 -29.54 51.12
N VAL A 782 1.80 -30.33 51.28
CA VAL A 782 2.15 -31.37 50.31
C VAL A 782 1.09 -32.47 50.26
N LEU A 783 0.54 -32.88 51.41
CA LEU A 783 -0.59 -33.80 51.47
C LEU A 783 -1.84 -33.22 50.81
N ARG A 784 -2.07 -31.91 50.96
CA ARG A 784 -3.16 -31.20 50.27
C ARG A 784 -3.01 -31.24 48.76
N LEU A 785 -1.81 -31.04 48.24
CA LEU A 785 -1.49 -31.16 46.81
C LEU A 785 -1.65 -32.59 46.31
N LEU A 786 -1.21 -33.60 47.07
CA LEU A 786 -1.42 -35.00 46.72
C LEU A 786 -2.91 -35.38 46.71
N TYR A 787 -3.69 -34.83 47.64
CA TYR A 787 -5.14 -34.99 47.64
C TYR A 787 -5.76 -34.43 46.36
N ASP A 788 -5.33 -33.25 45.90
CA ASP A 788 -5.79 -32.68 44.62
C ASP A 788 -5.50 -33.60 43.44
N VAL A 789 -4.32 -34.23 43.41
CA VAL A 789 -4.00 -35.23 42.39
C VAL A 789 -4.90 -36.46 42.54
N ALA A 790 -5.12 -36.96 43.76
CA ALA A 790 -5.91 -38.17 44.01
C ALA A 790 -7.35 -38.07 43.50
N VAL A 791 -7.94 -36.86 43.54
CA VAL A 791 -9.33 -36.60 43.15
C VAL A 791 -9.47 -35.88 41.80
N ASP A 792 -8.38 -35.66 41.06
CA ASP A 792 -8.34 -34.88 39.81
C ASP A 792 -8.96 -33.46 39.97
N ALA A 793 -8.54 -32.73 41.00
CA ALA A 793 -9.07 -31.39 41.33
C ALA A 793 -8.51 -30.25 40.45
N TYR A 794 -7.98 -30.53 39.26
CA TYR A 794 -7.30 -29.53 38.43
C TYR A 794 -8.15 -28.30 38.08
N ASP A 795 -9.42 -28.49 37.72
CA ASP A 795 -10.33 -27.39 37.33
C ASP A 795 -10.91 -26.62 38.55
N LYS A 796 -10.68 -27.11 39.78
CA LYS A 796 -11.22 -26.54 41.03
C LYS A 796 -10.14 -26.49 42.12
N PRO A 797 -9.09 -25.67 41.95
CA PRO A 797 -7.95 -25.68 42.85
C PRO A 797 -8.27 -25.20 44.29
N ASN A 798 -9.36 -24.46 44.48
CA ASN A 798 -9.81 -23.98 45.80
C ASN A 798 -11.35 -23.85 45.84
N PRO A 799 -12.12 -24.94 46.03
CA PRO A 799 -13.56 -24.83 46.18
C PRO A 799 -13.89 -24.14 47.51
N PRO A 800 -14.61 -22.99 47.51
CA PRO A 800 -15.06 -22.39 48.75
C PRO A 800 -16.06 -23.35 49.40
N HIS A 801 -15.76 -23.78 50.63
CA HIS A 801 -16.57 -24.69 51.46
C HIS A 801 -16.47 -26.19 51.14
N MET A 802 -15.27 -26.79 51.17
CA MET A 802 -15.18 -28.22 51.50
C MET A 802 -15.49 -28.43 52.99
N LEU A 803 -16.66 -28.97 53.30
CA LEU A 803 -16.99 -29.49 54.62
C LEU A 803 -16.27 -30.84 54.80
N PHE A 804 -14.99 -30.82 55.18
CA PHE A 804 -14.34 -32.01 55.71
C PHE A 804 -14.90 -32.27 57.11
N LYS A 805 -15.93 -33.11 57.20
CA LYS A 805 -16.35 -33.66 58.49
C LYS A 805 -15.41 -34.80 58.83
N SER A 806 -14.48 -34.58 59.77
CA SER A 806 -13.78 -35.70 60.42
C SER A 806 -14.84 -36.69 60.93
N PRO A 807 -14.68 -38.00 60.71
CA PRO A 807 -15.57 -38.99 61.31
C PRO A 807 -15.47 -38.81 62.83
N SER A 808 -16.51 -38.26 63.46
CA SER A 808 -16.59 -38.31 64.91
C SER A 808 -16.61 -39.78 65.28
N HIS A 809 -15.60 -40.25 66.04
CA HIS A 809 -15.58 -41.57 66.65
C HIS A 809 -16.82 -41.72 67.54
N LYS A 810 -17.95 -42.13 66.95
CA LYS A 810 -19.09 -42.62 67.71
C LYS A 810 -18.76 -44.05 68.09
N HIS A 811 -18.40 -44.21 69.36
CA HIS A 811 -18.46 -45.49 70.07
C HIS A 811 -19.74 -46.22 69.67
N ILE A 812 -19.57 -47.40 69.06
CA ILE A 812 -20.62 -48.39 68.94
C ILE A 812 -20.75 -49.01 70.33
N GLU A 813 -21.59 -48.45 71.18
CA GLU A 813 -22.15 -49.18 72.32
C GLU A 813 -23.67 -49.04 72.30
N GLY A 814 -24.33 -50.20 72.22
CA GLY A 814 -25.77 -50.28 72.16
C GLY A 814 -26.41 -49.96 73.50
N GLN A 815 -27.48 -49.18 73.48
CA GLN A 815 -28.60 -49.37 74.39
C GLN A 815 -29.87 -48.70 73.84
N LYS A 816 -30.92 -49.52 73.73
CA LYS A 816 -32.31 -49.11 73.55
C LYS A 816 -32.81 -48.44 74.82
N SER A 817 -33.44 -47.26 74.72
CA SER A 817 -34.58 -46.80 75.55
C SER A 817 -35.04 -45.44 75.00
N LEU A 818 -36.20 -45.37 74.32
CA LEU A 818 -37.55 -45.09 74.86
C LEU A 818 -37.67 -43.72 75.57
N GLU A 819 -38.12 -42.75 74.76
CA GLU A 819 -39.11 -41.69 75.02
C GLU A 819 -39.03 -40.86 76.32
N SER A 820 -38.88 -39.54 76.18
CA SER A 820 -40.02 -38.61 76.36
C SER A 820 -39.64 -37.14 76.08
N PRO A 821 -40.63 -36.28 75.75
CA PRO A 821 -40.47 -35.09 74.93
C PRO A 821 -40.52 -33.80 75.76
N ASN A 822 -39.71 -32.79 75.41
CA ASN A 822 -40.10 -31.37 75.48
C ASN A 822 -38.91 -30.48 75.10
N SER A 823 -39.00 -29.83 73.93
CA SER A 823 -38.82 -28.37 73.78
C SER A 823 -38.65 -28.00 72.30
N ASN A 824 -39.70 -27.38 71.76
CA ASN A 824 -39.70 -26.36 70.71
C ASN A 824 -38.88 -26.61 69.43
N ARG A 825 -39.51 -27.30 68.47
CA ARG A 825 -39.23 -27.14 67.04
C ARG A 825 -39.45 -25.68 66.62
N ARG A 826 -38.37 -24.94 66.35
CA ARG A 826 -38.40 -23.90 65.31
C ARG A 826 -38.17 -24.61 63.97
N ILE A 827 -39.13 -24.46 63.06
CA ILE A 827 -39.03 -24.89 61.68
C ILE A 827 -38.01 -23.96 61.01
N THR A 828 -36.82 -24.49 60.68
CA THR A 828 -35.88 -23.87 59.75
C THR A 828 -36.02 -24.53 58.38
N SER A 829 -36.43 -23.73 57.41
CA SER A 829 -36.26 -23.83 55.95
C SER A 829 -35.80 -25.18 55.37
N LEU A 830 -36.67 -25.80 54.56
CA LEU A 830 -36.32 -26.84 53.59
C LEU A 830 -35.25 -26.31 52.61
N ASN A 831 -33.99 -26.71 52.80
CA ASN A 831 -32.91 -26.50 51.83
C ASN A 831 -33.08 -27.55 50.71
N LEU A 832 -33.51 -27.11 49.54
CA LEU A 832 -33.76 -27.95 48.35
C LEU A 832 -32.53 -28.14 47.45
N THR A 833 -31.33 -27.76 47.90
CA THR A 833 -30.08 -28.04 47.21
C THR A 833 -29.57 -29.44 47.61
N PRO A 834 -29.34 -30.36 46.65
CA PRO A 834 -28.71 -31.63 46.97
C PRO A 834 -27.32 -31.36 47.56
N PRO A 835 -26.89 -32.11 48.59
CA PRO A 835 -25.53 -32.01 49.12
C PRO A 835 -24.53 -32.26 47.98
N ALA A 836 -23.43 -31.52 47.98
CA ALA A 836 -22.36 -31.72 47.01
C ALA A 836 -21.93 -33.20 47.06
N PRO A 837 -21.81 -33.89 45.92
CA PRO A 837 -21.38 -35.28 45.89
C PRO A 837 -19.98 -35.40 46.50
N ASP A 838 -19.76 -36.47 47.27
CA ASP A 838 -18.46 -36.76 47.86
C ASP A 838 -17.38 -36.84 46.77
N PRO A 839 -16.15 -36.36 47.06
CA PRO A 839 -15.06 -36.39 46.10
C PRO A 839 -14.71 -37.84 45.72
N ILE A 840 -14.69 -38.12 44.42
CA ILE A 840 -14.37 -39.45 43.89
C ILE A 840 -12.86 -39.60 43.80
N VAL A 841 -12.31 -40.68 44.37
CA VAL A 841 -10.89 -41.02 44.20
C VAL A 841 -10.68 -41.51 42.76
N VAL A 842 -9.91 -40.75 41.99
CA VAL A 842 -9.56 -41.05 40.58
C VAL A 842 -8.23 -41.80 40.53
N HIS A 843 -7.26 -41.41 41.37
CA HIS A 843 -5.90 -41.95 41.38
C HIS A 843 -5.57 -42.61 42.73
N SER A 844 -6.03 -43.84 42.92
CA SER A 844 -5.85 -44.60 44.18
C SER A 844 -4.40 -44.81 44.60
N GLY A 845 -3.46 -44.87 43.64
CA GLY A 845 -2.02 -44.94 43.93
C GLY A 845 -1.51 -43.77 44.76
N VAL A 846 -2.04 -42.57 44.53
CA VAL A 846 -1.67 -41.36 45.27
C VAL A 846 -2.18 -41.42 46.71
N VAL A 847 -3.38 -41.99 46.92
CA VAL A 847 -3.92 -42.23 48.26
C VAL A 847 -3.01 -43.19 49.05
N ILE A 848 -2.53 -44.26 48.40
CA ILE A 848 -1.57 -45.19 49.01
C ILE A 848 -0.26 -44.45 49.37
N SER A 849 0.25 -43.58 48.49
CA SER A 849 1.42 -42.76 48.78
C SER A 849 1.20 -41.81 49.97
N ILE A 850 0.01 -41.22 50.12
CA ILE A 850 -0.38 -40.43 51.30
C ILE A 850 -0.27 -41.28 52.57
N PHE A 851 -0.82 -42.50 52.57
CA PHE A 851 -0.72 -43.42 53.72
C PHE A 851 0.74 -43.77 54.09
N HIS A 852 1.61 -43.98 53.10
CA HIS A 852 3.04 -44.26 53.33
C HIS A 852 3.83 -43.05 53.85
N LEU A 853 3.32 -41.83 53.69
CA LEU A 853 3.94 -40.61 54.21
C LEU A 853 3.46 -40.23 55.61
N LEU A 854 2.32 -40.75 56.09
CA LEU A 854 1.81 -40.46 57.44
C LEU A 854 2.82 -40.74 58.57
N PRO A 855 3.54 -41.89 58.60
CA PRO A 855 4.54 -42.15 59.65
C PRO A 855 5.70 -41.14 59.63
N SER A 856 5.91 -40.48 58.49
CA SER A 856 6.98 -39.53 58.28
C SER A 856 6.65 -38.12 58.80
N ILE A 857 5.40 -37.85 59.22
CA ILE A 857 4.99 -36.57 59.82
C ILE A 857 5.40 -36.57 61.30
N TYR A 858 6.63 -36.16 61.59
CA TYR A 858 7.21 -36.18 62.94
C TYR A 858 8.09 -34.95 63.17
N HIS A 859 7.98 -34.35 64.36
CA HIS A 859 8.88 -33.28 64.82
C HIS A 859 9.33 -33.57 66.27
N PRO A 860 10.65 -33.57 66.57
CA PRO A 860 11.18 -34.04 67.86
C PRO A 860 10.81 -33.18 69.08
N GLU A 861 10.32 -31.96 68.88
CA GLU A 861 9.92 -31.04 69.97
C GLU A 861 8.40 -31.04 70.26
N ILE A 862 7.60 -31.82 69.51
CA ILE A 862 6.12 -31.87 69.64
C ILE A 862 5.61 -33.27 70.01
N SER A 863 6.47 -34.29 69.95
CA SER A 863 6.14 -35.69 70.29
C SER A 863 6.08 -35.94 71.79
#